data_AF-A0A923E0J3-F1
#
_entry.id   AF-A0A923E0J3-F1
#
_cell.length_a   1.000
_cell.length_b   1.000
_cell.length_c   1.000
_cell.angle_alpha   90.00
_cell.angle_beta   90.00
_cell.angle_gamma   90.00
#
_symmetry.space_group_name_H-M   'P 1'
#
loop_
_entity.id
_entity.type
_entity.pdbx_description
1 polymer ?
#
loop_
_entity_poly.entity_id
_entity_poly.type
_entity_poly.pdbx_seq_one_letter_code
_entity_poly.pdbx_strand_id
1 'polypeptide(L)'
;MKKILLVFFLVYCVNNLKAEVFTVTSNANDGSGSLREAIKSANANPVGGIDYIEFNIQGNSVLDFTIALESELPILTSNIVIDATTQPSIAGLVLPNANIKINLIRVVTAYFSGLRLDNAKNIEIYGLSFSNFKSDPAGSVDDKKAGIFLLNTSDVIIGAPGKPNCFNNNYAGILSPYIIPRNDVVNIKISSNIIGLGENGLNAQPNETGIDLSFLKNSIIGGDTPEEGNLITANTIKGIALGGADGGIKIVNNVIGLDKTFIKTIASPSAIGIYVNGELSIPIISKNIICAQNIGVEMDYVNGGFIISNNKIGTSVTGNESFGNTTGIHVNFCNKGMIGGSVVNDGNSIAYNKTGVLIEIAYPISMLKNSFYCNSLAAVTYKNLPAGKFITQSHITNLSATGASGTYLPNSIIELFYTDSCPDCQGKTWFATVPTDANGNWVYDGPITGKVTSMGTNPDGATSTFSKPFIDNTSASIAGVVCGATTGSIEVNVFDSSVFAWYNVNNPNVVVSNERKLTNVGAGTYFLKAGQNGLCDPPQSANFTIDGNANGINDLQIDKNQTYCGSSMGYIKKITVVNDLPRTWYRVGGGIVSDKNDLENVPAGKYYFTIGDGACKVTSNIYTIENIIITYTARPNQVQIKNATCGNDNGSIAILGYENQKPDSFKWFDAQNNEIRATENLLDVAPGKYTLMGYGINGCSNKIGEFEIFEAPLPIINYAAMQQYINCDGKAISTSGIAINGSTNPYTYKWLNEDGNTVSSLLNISGVAPGKYILKVIDKNGCEVDGQLLDFTTLQSSALDIPNSITPNGDGVNDVWEIKGTHNYPNGDFSIYNRNGNRVFYSKGYAKPFNGVYNGRILPTGVYYYVIDLKTNCGIQSGSLTILR
;
A
#
# COMPACT_ATOMS: atom_id res chain seq x y z
N MET A 1 -12.91 66.92 49.01
CA MET A 1 -13.57 66.78 47.69
C MET A 1 -12.80 67.65 46.72
N LYS A 2 -11.73 67.20 46.05
CA LYS A 2 -11.59 66.18 45.00
C LYS A 2 -12.43 66.48 43.73
N LYS A 3 -11.67 66.85 42.69
CA LYS A 3 -11.84 66.50 41.27
C LYS A 3 -12.89 67.26 40.45
N ILE A 4 -12.53 68.46 39.99
CA ILE A 4 -12.96 69.00 38.68
C ILE A 4 -11.75 69.71 38.06
N LEU A 5 -10.79 68.95 37.52
CA LEU A 5 -9.76 69.48 36.62
C LEU A 5 -8.97 68.33 35.93
N LEU A 6 -9.63 67.42 35.21
CA LEU A 6 -8.90 66.43 34.39
C LEU A 6 -9.75 65.69 33.34
N VAL A 7 -10.52 66.37 32.47
CA VAL A 7 -11.20 65.69 31.34
C VAL A 7 -11.27 66.57 30.07
N PHE A 8 -10.24 67.36 29.76
CA PHE A 8 -10.17 68.10 28.49
C PHE A 8 -8.85 67.92 27.73
N PHE A 9 -8.12 66.83 28.02
CA PHE A 9 -6.85 66.49 27.33
C PHE A 9 -6.74 64.99 26.99
N LEU A 10 -7.86 64.38 26.59
CA LEU A 10 -7.91 62.98 26.13
C LEU A 10 -8.93 62.79 24.99
N VAL A 11 -9.01 63.78 24.09
CA VAL A 11 -9.73 63.71 22.80
C VAL A 11 -8.78 64.10 21.66
N TYR A 12 -7.53 63.66 21.74
CA TYR A 12 -6.60 63.63 20.62
C TYR A 12 -6.00 62.23 20.60
N CYS A 13 -6.04 61.57 19.43
CA CYS A 13 -5.68 60.18 19.17
C CYS A 13 -6.78 59.12 19.44
N VAL A 14 -7.98 59.33 18.92
CA VAL A 14 -8.67 58.20 18.26
C VAL A 14 -8.17 58.23 16.81
N ASN A 15 -6.96 57.71 16.59
CA ASN A 15 -6.50 57.46 15.22
C ASN A 15 -7.48 56.49 14.59
N ASN A 16 -8.00 56.87 13.42
CA ASN A 16 -8.74 56.00 12.53
C ASN A 16 -7.89 54.75 12.26
N LEU A 17 -8.20 53.64 12.92
CA LEU A 17 -7.60 52.33 12.67
C LEU A 17 -8.00 51.88 11.26
N LYS A 18 -7.13 52.14 10.28
CA LYS A 18 -7.28 51.77 8.87
C LYS A 18 -6.10 50.89 8.47
N ALA A 19 -6.32 50.02 7.48
CA ALA A 19 -5.23 49.35 6.76
C ALA A 19 -4.15 50.36 6.38
N GLU A 20 -2.88 50.02 6.62
CA GLU A 20 -1.73 50.86 6.30
C GLU A 20 -0.93 50.32 5.11
N VAL A 21 -0.15 51.21 4.50
CA VAL A 21 0.79 50.88 3.42
C VAL A 21 2.20 51.12 3.93
N PHE A 22 3.01 50.06 3.96
CA PHE A 22 4.41 50.10 4.35
C PHE A 22 5.29 49.95 3.11
N THR A 23 5.95 51.03 2.68
CA THR A 23 6.79 51.02 1.48
C THR A 23 8.25 50.65 1.81
N VAL A 24 8.74 49.59 1.19
CA VAL A 24 10.15 49.17 1.20
C VAL A 24 10.95 50.06 0.25
N THR A 25 11.96 50.75 0.76
CA THR A 25 12.79 51.71 -0.01
C THR A 25 14.27 51.35 -0.02
N SER A 26 14.67 50.32 0.71
CA SER A 26 16.05 49.85 0.84
C SER A 26 16.16 48.36 0.57
N ASN A 27 17.23 47.95 -0.10
CA ASN A 27 17.58 46.53 -0.31
C ASN A 27 18.42 45.92 0.82
N ALA A 28 18.64 46.67 1.91
CA ALA A 28 19.39 46.18 3.07
C ALA A 28 18.66 45.04 3.80
N ASN A 29 19.43 44.15 4.44
CA ASN A 29 18.91 43.02 5.23
C ASN A 29 18.04 43.46 6.44
N ASP A 30 18.38 44.58 7.10
CA ASP A 30 17.64 45.16 8.23
C ASP A 30 17.79 46.69 8.22
N GLY A 31 17.07 47.37 9.13
CA GLY A 31 17.10 48.81 9.33
C GLY A 31 15.99 49.55 8.61
N SER A 32 16.00 50.88 8.74
CA SER A 32 14.97 51.76 8.20
C SER A 32 14.76 51.55 6.70
N GLY A 33 13.50 51.41 6.28
CA GLY A 33 13.12 51.23 4.87
C GLY A 33 13.37 49.83 4.30
N SER A 34 13.88 48.88 5.09
CA SER A 34 14.04 47.48 4.68
C SER A 34 12.70 46.73 4.69
N LEU A 35 12.63 45.62 3.95
CA LEU A 35 11.49 44.69 3.99
C LEU A 35 11.26 44.15 5.41
N ARG A 36 12.32 43.90 6.16
CA ARG A 36 12.27 43.44 7.55
C ARG A 36 11.55 44.43 8.45
N GLU A 37 11.83 45.73 8.30
CA GLU A 37 11.15 46.77 9.07
C GLU A 37 9.69 46.94 8.67
N ALA A 38 9.38 46.85 7.37
CA ALA A 38 8.01 46.87 6.87
C ALA A 38 7.18 45.71 7.45
N ILE A 39 7.72 44.50 7.49
CA ILE A 39 7.06 43.34 8.10
C ILE A 39 6.84 43.54 9.61
N LYS A 40 7.87 44.02 10.35
CA LYS A 40 7.74 44.30 11.79
C LYS A 40 6.62 45.33 12.04
N SER A 41 6.57 46.37 11.21
CA SER A 41 5.56 47.44 11.32
C SER A 41 4.16 46.93 11.02
N ALA A 42 3.97 46.15 9.95
CA ALA A 42 2.69 45.53 9.62
C ALA A 42 2.22 44.57 10.72
N ASN A 43 3.10 43.72 11.24
CA ASN A 43 2.77 42.83 12.38
C ASN A 43 2.40 43.59 13.66
N ALA A 44 2.96 44.78 13.86
CA ALA A 44 2.66 45.61 15.03
C ALA A 44 1.38 46.44 14.87
N ASN A 45 0.81 46.53 13.67
CA ASN A 45 -0.38 47.30 13.40
C ASN A 45 -1.62 46.62 14.02
N PRO A 46 -2.32 47.23 15.00
CA PRO A 46 -3.39 46.58 15.75
C PRO A 46 -4.72 46.45 14.98
N VAL A 47 -4.74 46.70 13.67
CA VAL A 47 -5.96 46.75 12.85
C VAL A 47 -6.31 45.36 12.34
N GLY A 48 -7.60 44.99 12.38
CA GLY A 48 -8.09 43.74 11.80
C GLY A 48 -8.23 43.74 10.27
N GLY A 49 -7.78 44.81 9.59
CA GLY A 49 -7.78 44.97 8.13
C GLY A 49 -6.59 44.27 7.48
N ILE A 50 -6.45 44.40 6.16
CA ILE A 50 -5.29 43.89 5.40
C ILE A 50 -4.31 45.04 5.20
N ASP A 51 -3.09 44.89 5.70
CA ASP A 51 -2.00 45.84 5.44
C ASP A 51 -1.29 45.52 4.12
N TYR A 52 -0.67 46.54 3.51
CA TYR A 52 0.01 46.41 2.23
C TYR A 52 1.50 46.70 2.39
N ILE A 53 2.35 45.80 1.92
CA ILE A 53 3.78 46.02 1.76
C ILE A 53 4.06 46.23 0.27
N GLU A 54 4.46 47.45 -0.06
CA GLU A 54 4.81 47.88 -1.42
C GLU A 54 6.31 48.16 -1.53
N PHE A 55 6.83 48.29 -2.75
CA PHE A 55 8.25 48.47 -3.01
C PHE A 55 8.51 49.71 -3.86
N ASN A 56 9.53 50.48 -3.47
CA ASN A 56 10.08 51.62 -4.19
C ASN A 56 11.58 51.78 -3.87
N ILE A 57 12.33 50.68 -4.01
CA ILE A 57 13.78 50.65 -3.82
C ILE A 57 14.43 51.49 -4.92
N GLN A 58 15.34 52.38 -4.53
CA GLN A 58 16.10 53.21 -5.47
C GLN A 58 17.22 52.39 -6.10
N GLY A 59 17.37 52.46 -7.42
CA GLY A 59 18.36 51.68 -8.15
C GLY A 59 18.18 51.70 -9.66
N ASN A 60 19.18 51.20 -10.39
CA ASN A 60 19.13 51.10 -11.86
C ASN A 60 19.66 49.75 -12.40
N SER A 61 19.94 48.79 -11.51
CA SER A 61 20.41 47.45 -11.84
C SER A 61 19.61 46.36 -11.12
N VAL A 62 19.70 45.12 -11.60
CA VAL A 62 19.08 43.94 -10.95
C VAL A 62 19.64 43.73 -9.53
N LEU A 63 20.91 44.07 -9.30
CA LEU A 63 21.55 43.95 -7.98
C LEU A 63 20.94 44.93 -6.98
N ASP A 64 20.55 46.12 -7.40
CA ASP A 64 19.91 47.11 -6.52
C ASP A 64 18.56 46.61 -6.01
N PHE A 65 17.88 45.74 -6.75
CA PHE A 65 16.59 45.14 -6.38
C PHE A 65 16.73 43.74 -5.76
N THR A 66 17.95 43.36 -5.38
CA THR A 66 18.23 42.12 -4.65
C THR A 66 18.44 42.40 -3.18
N ILE A 67 17.62 41.79 -2.33
CA ILE A 67 17.75 41.82 -0.87
C ILE A 67 18.52 40.57 -0.44
N ALA A 68 19.78 40.79 -0.05
CA ALA A 68 20.66 39.74 0.47
C ALA A 68 20.32 39.47 1.94
N LEU A 69 19.68 38.34 2.22
CA LEU A 69 19.27 37.95 3.57
C LEU A 69 20.41 37.26 4.31
N GLU A 70 20.76 37.81 5.48
CA GLU A 70 21.76 37.27 6.39
C GLU A 70 21.14 36.54 7.59
N SER A 71 19.82 36.71 7.79
CA SER A 71 19.03 36.04 8.84
C SER A 71 17.57 35.91 8.40
N GLU A 72 16.82 35.00 9.05
CA GLU A 72 15.39 34.79 8.78
C GLU A 72 14.59 36.10 8.92
N LEU A 73 13.70 36.40 7.98
CA LEU A 73 12.79 37.54 8.08
C LEU A 73 11.82 37.36 9.25
N PRO A 74 11.23 38.44 9.79
CA PRO A 74 10.24 38.32 10.85
C PRO A 74 9.06 37.49 10.37
N ILE A 75 8.54 36.64 11.25
CA ILE A 75 7.39 35.78 10.94
C ILE A 75 6.17 36.64 10.61
N LEU A 76 5.48 36.35 9.52
CA LEU A 76 4.21 37.00 9.17
C LEU A 76 3.12 36.46 10.10
N THR A 77 2.46 37.37 10.84
CA THR A 77 1.43 37.00 11.85
C THR A 77 0.12 37.78 11.73
N SER A 78 0.09 38.84 10.90
CA SER A 78 -1.09 39.67 10.63
C SER A 78 -1.60 39.46 9.19
N ASN A 79 -2.73 40.08 8.84
CA ASN A 79 -3.26 40.02 7.47
C ASN A 79 -2.44 40.98 6.58
N ILE A 80 -1.67 40.46 5.63
CA ILE A 80 -0.71 41.25 4.84
C ILE A 80 -0.76 40.87 3.36
N VAL A 81 -0.77 41.87 2.49
CA VAL A 81 -0.44 41.73 1.05
C VAL A 81 0.98 42.23 0.83
N ILE A 82 1.89 41.35 0.38
CA ILE A 82 3.23 41.70 -0.06
C ILE A 82 3.25 41.71 -1.58
N ASP A 83 3.36 42.90 -2.18
CA ASP A 83 3.29 43.04 -3.64
C ASP A 83 4.54 43.72 -4.20
N ALA A 84 5.53 42.92 -4.59
CA ALA A 84 6.74 43.40 -5.25
C ALA A 84 6.49 43.90 -6.68
N THR A 85 5.34 43.64 -7.29
CA THR A 85 5.02 44.19 -8.62
C THR A 85 4.82 45.71 -8.59
N THR A 86 4.61 46.28 -7.40
CA THR A 86 4.52 47.73 -7.15
C THR A 86 5.85 48.46 -7.37
N GLN A 87 6.98 47.76 -7.31
CA GLN A 87 8.30 48.33 -7.62
C GLN A 87 8.26 49.02 -8.99
N PRO A 88 8.57 50.32 -9.11
CA PRO A 88 8.50 51.02 -10.38
C PRO A 88 9.41 50.41 -11.45
N SER A 89 8.91 50.31 -12.68
CA SER A 89 9.73 49.91 -13.82
C SER A 89 10.72 51.02 -14.16
N ILE A 90 11.99 50.68 -14.39
CA ILE A 90 13.04 51.63 -14.76
C ILE A 90 13.26 51.61 -16.27
N ALA A 91 13.21 52.79 -16.91
CA ALA A 91 13.44 52.91 -18.34
C ALA A 91 14.83 52.39 -18.74
N GLY A 92 14.89 51.48 -19.71
CA GLY A 92 16.13 50.88 -20.21
C GLY A 92 16.66 49.68 -19.42
N LEU A 93 16.11 49.38 -18.23
CA LEU A 93 16.45 48.17 -17.49
C LEU A 93 15.58 46.99 -17.98
N VAL A 94 16.22 45.96 -18.54
CA VAL A 94 15.53 44.74 -18.96
C VAL A 94 15.67 43.69 -17.87
N LEU A 95 14.57 43.42 -17.16
CA LEU A 95 14.48 42.31 -16.23
C LEU A 95 14.26 40.99 -17.00
N PRO A 96 14.75 39.85 -16.48
CA PRO A 96 14.42 38.53 -17.03
C PRO A 96 12.90 38.28 -17.10
N ASN A 97 12.14 38.88 -16.18
CA ASN A 97 10.68 38.94 -16.19
C ASN A 97 10.22 40.28 -15.63
N ALA A 98 9.38 41.02 -16.36
CA ALA A 98 8.96 42.36 -15.98
C ALA A 98 8.09 42.40 -14.69
N ASN A 99 7.49 41.28 -14.31
CA ASN A 99 6.58 41.18 -13.16
C ASN A 99 7.21 40.48 -11.95
N ILE A 100 8.47 40.03 -12.04
CA ILE A 100 9.26 39.59 -10.88
C ILE A 100 10.33 40.65 -10.67
N LYS A 101 10.13 41.49 -9.64
CA LYS A 101 10.88 42.75 -9.53
C LYS A 101 11.86 42.78 -8.38
N ILE A 102 11.65 41.96 -7.35
CA ILE A 102 12.49 41.93 -6.14
C ILE A 102 12.99 40.51 -5.90
N ASN A 103 14.29 40.37 -5.69
CA ASN A 103 14.94 39.07 -5.44
C ASN A 103 15.34 38.94 -3.97
N LEU A 104 14.88 37.88 -3.31
CA LEU A 104 15.25 37.50 -1.95
C LEU A 104 16.22 36.32 -2.03
N ILE A 105 17.47 36.54 -1.62
CA ILE A 105 18.52 35.53 -1.69
C ILE A 105 19.17 35.32 -0.33
N ARG A 106 19.28 34.05 0.09
CA ARG A 106 20.08 33.67 1.27
C ARG A 106 21.57 33.72 0.92
N VAL A 107 22.35 34.49 1.67
CA VAL A 107 23.80 34.69 1.41
C VAL A 107 24.72 34.16 2.51
N VAL A 108 24.17 33.51 3.53
CA VAL A 108 24.91 32.94 4.66
C VAL A 108 24.79 31.41 4.72
N THR A 109 25.62 30.77 5.54
CA THR A 109 25.61 29.32 5.76
C THR A 109 24.44 28.85 6.63
N ALA A 110 23.95 29.70 7.55
CA ALA A 110 22.80 29.40 8.42
C ALA A 110 21.53 29.14 7.59
N TYR A 111 20.78 28.09 7.93
CA TYR A 111 19.59 27.66 7.19
C TYR A 111 18.32 28.32 7.75
N PHE A 112 17.59 29.03 6.89
CA PHE A 112 16.30 29.64 7.21
C PHE A 112 15.43 29.73 5.95
N SER A 113 14.13 29.99 6.14
CA SER A 113 13.19 30.20 5.03
C SER A 113 13.15 31.67 4.61
N GLY A 114 12.74 31.93 3.37
CA GLY A 114 12.59 33.30 2.86
C GLY A 114 11.51 34.07 3.61
N LEU A 115 10.26 33.65 3.46
CA LEU A 115 9.13 34.11 4.27
C LEU A 115 8.56 32.95 5.08
N ARG A 116 8.23 33.23 6.35
CA ARG A 116 7.62 32.26 7.26
C ARG A 116 6.28 32.79 7.74
N LEU A 117 5.24 31.99 7.56
CA LEU A 117 3.88 32.24 8.01
C LEU A 117 3.56 31.22 9.11
N ASP A 118 3.29 31.71 10.32
CA ASP A 118 3.06 30.87 11.50
C ASP A 118 1.80 31.37 12.19
N ASN A 119 0.78 30.51 12.31
CA ASN A 119 -0.52 30.89 12.87
C ASN A 119 -1.17 32.10 12.16
N ALA A 120 -0.92 32.23 10.85
CA ALA A 120 -1.25 33.41 10.07
C ALA A 120 -2.40 33.16 9.09
N LYS A 121 -3.12 34.22 8.74
CA LYS A 121 -4.25 34.16 7.79
C LYS A 121 -4.36 35.40 6.91
N ASN A 122 -5.09 35.30 5.79
CA ASN A 122 -5.33 36.40 4.85
C ASN A 122 -4.02 37.04 4.38
N ILE A 123 -3.13 36.21 3.84
CA ILE A 123 -1.83 36.67 3.32
C ILE A 123 -1.78 36.49 1.81
N GLU A 124 -1.29 37.50 1.11
CA GLU A 124 -1.06 37.45 -0.33
C GLU A 124 0.38 37.82 -0.67
N ILE A 125 1.02 37.09 -1.58
CA ILE A 125 2.45 37.26 -1.91
C ILE A 125 2.64 37.28 -3.43
N TYR A 126 3.22 38.36 -3.95
CA TYR A 126 3.34 38.64 -5.39
C TYR A 126 4.70 39.22 -5.80
N GLY A 127 5.18 38.85 -6.99
CA GLY A 127 6.27 39.52 -7.69
C GLY A 127 7.68 39.27 -7.13
N LEU A 128 7.84 38.31 -6.23
CA LEU A 128 9.11 38.00 -5.56
C LEU A 128 9.84 36.82 -6.20
N SER A 129 11.17 36.88 -6.20
CA SER A 129 12.06 35.75 -6.52
C SER A 129 12.68 35.23 -5.22
N PHE A 130 12.63 33.92 -4.98
CA PHE A 130 13.17 33.27 -3.79
C PHE A 130 14.29 32.30 -4.18
N SER A 131 15.51 32.58 -3.72
CA SER A 131 16.71 31.84 -4.12
C SER A 131 17.58 31.38 -2.95
N ASN A 132 18.10 30.16 -3.07
CA ASN A 132 19.15 29.57 -2.20
C ASN A 132 18.71 29.21 -0.77
N PHE A 133 17.41 29.02 -0.52
CA PHE A 133 16.85 28.54 0.75
C PHE A 133 16.90 27.00 0.82
N LYS A 134 18.09 26.46 1.07
CA LYS A 134 18.38 25.01 1.08
C LYS A 134 18.05 24.36 2.43
N SER A 135 17.91 23.04 2.42
CA SER A 135 17.78 22.19 3.62
C SER A 135 19.10 22.15 4.39
N ASP A 136 19.01 21.95 5.71
CA ASP A 136 20.19 21.66 6.53
C ASP A 136 20.62 20.19 6.27
N PRO A 137 21.83 19.93 5.73
CA PRO A 137 22.33 18.59 5.51
C PRO A 137 22.49 17.75 6.78
N ALA A 138 22.56 18.40 7.96
CA ALA A 138 22.71 17.75 9.26
C ALA A 138 21.42 17.75 10.11
N GLY A 139 20.34 18.35 9.62
CA GLY A 139 19.10 18.57 10.36
C GLY A 139 18.10 17.40 10.34
N SER A 140 17.13 17.44 11.26
CA SER A 140 15.96 16.54 11.25
C SER A 140 15.10 16.81 10.00
N VAL A 141 14.16 15.92 9.67
CA VAL A 141 13.10 16.20 8.68
C VAL A 141 12.30 17.48 9.00
N ASP A 142 12.36 17.95 10.24
CA ASP A 142 11.78 19.21 10.72
C ASP A 142 12.59 20.46 10.33
N ASP A 143 13.84 20.30 9.86
CA ASP A 143 14.74 21.39 9.48
C ASP A 143 14.64 21.81 8.01
N LYS A 144 13.68 21.26 7.26
CA LYS A 144 13.41 21.67 5.88
C LYS A 144 13.09 23.17 5.79
N LYS A 145 13.74 23.88 4.86
CA LYS A 145 13.54 25.32 4.61
C LYS A 145 12.98 25.54 3.21
N ALA A 146 12.38 26.69 2.99
CA ALA A 146 11.74 27.00 1.71
C ALA A 146 11.82 28.48 1.36
N GLY A 147 11.47 28.81 0.12
CA GLY A 147 11.17 30.19 -0.24
C GLY A 147 10.03 30.73 0.63
N ILE A 148 8.92 30.00 0.70
CA ILE A 148 7.79 30.29 1.58
C ILE A 148 7.49 29.07 2.47
N PHE A 149 7.43 29.30 3.78
CA PHE A 149 7.13 28.29 4.78
C PHE A 149 5.79 28.56 5.45
N LEU A 150 4.93 27.54 5.50
CA LEU A 150 3.56 27.60 6.01
C LEU A 150 3.42 26.69 7.24
N LEU A 151 2.88 27.23 8.33
CA LEU A 151 2.64 26.49 9.56
C LEU A 151 1.35 26.94 10.25
N ASN A 152 0.34 26.07 10.29
CA ASN A 152 -0.98 26.38 10.86
C ASN A 152 -1.59 27.65 10.25
N THR A 153 -1.63 27.74 8.93
CA THR A 153 -2.06 28.94 8.19
C THR A 153 -3.33 28.72 7.39
N SER A 154 -4.09 29.79 7.16
CA SER A 154 -5.29 29.74 6.32
C SER A 154 -5.41 30.92 5.36
N ASP A 155 -6.16 30.74 4.27
CA ASP A 155 -6.57 31.83 3.38
C ASP A 155 -5.35 32.60 2.81
N VAL A 156 -4.46 31.86 2.16
CA VAL A 156 -3.20 32.39 1.59
C VAL A 156 -3.21 32.30 0.08
N ILE A 157 -2.82 33.39 -0.60
CA ILE A 157 -2.63 33.43 -2.05
C ILE A 157 -1.14 33.64 -2.37
N ILE A 158 -0.55 32.73 -3.14
CA ILE A 158 0.84 32.82 -3.59
C ILE A 158 0.82 32.89 -5.11
N GLY A 159 1.04 34.09 -5.63
CA GLY A 159 1.05 34.39 -7.06
C GLY A 159 -0.35 34.52 -7.66
N ALA A 160 -0.45 35.31 -8.72
CA ALA A 160 -1.67 35.52 -9.50
C ALA A 160 -1.33 35.84 -10.96
N PRO A 161 -2.28 35.76 -11.91
CA PRO A 161 -2.05 36.16 -13.29
C PRO A 161 -1.47 37.57 -13.40
N GLY A 162 -0.34 37.72 -14.09
CA GLY A 162 0.39 38.99 -14.19
C GLY A 162 1.24 39.36 -12.96
N LYS A 163 1.14 38.59 -11.87
CA LYS A 163 1.90 38.78 -10.62
C LYS A 163 2.57 37.47 -10.15
N PRO A 164 3.44 36.85 -10.98
CA PRO A 164 4.09 35.59 -10.64
C PRO A 164 5.13 35.77 -9.52
N ASN A 165 5.36 34.74 -8.71
CA ASN A 165 6.61 34.60 -7.96
C ASN A 165 7.54 33.59 -8.67
N CYS A 166 8.82 33.61 -8.33
CA CYS A 166 9.82 32.66 -8.80
C CYS A 166 10.48 31.94 -7.63
N PHE A 167 10.68 30.63 -7.73
CA PHE A 167 11.31 29.81 -6.69
C PHE A 167 12.39 28.93 -7.29
N ASN A 168 13.65 29.18 -6.94
CA ASN A 168 14.78 28.47 -7.53
C ASN A 168 15.88 28.15 -6.52
N ASN A 169 16.62 27.06 -6.75
CA ASN A 169 17.75 26.62 -5.92
C ASN A 169 17.42 26.44 -4.41
N ASN A 170 16.15 26.16 -4.08
CA ASN A 170 15.69 25.93 -2.72
C ASN A 170 15.58 24.42 -2.43
N TYR A 171 15.42 24.06 -1.16
CA TYR A 171 14.92 22.72 -0.84
C TYR A 171 13.49 22.57 -1.38
N ALA A 172 12.58 23.40 -0.90
CA ALA A 172 11.24 23.54 -1.44
C ALA A 172 10.98 24.98 -1.89
N GLY A 173 10.24 25.18 -2.98
CA GLY A 173 9.73 26.51 -3.31
C GLY A 173 8.75 26.98 -2.23
N ILE A 174 7.75 26.14 -1.97
CA ILE A 174 6.71 26.36 -0.95
C ILE A 174 6.60 25.11 -0.10
N LEU A 175 6.60 25.25 1.22
CA LEU A 175 6.65 24.14 2.16
C LEU A 175 5.62 24.26 3.30
N SER A 176 4.94 23.16 3.59
CA SER A 176 4.29 22.88 4.88
C SER A 176 4.80 21.53 5.39
N PRO A 177 5.50 21.48 6.54
CA PRO A 177 6.14 20.26 7.01
C PRO A 177 5.14 19.25 7.58
N TYR A 178 5.49 17.96 7.51
CA TYR A 178 4.75 16.90 8.19
C TYR A 178 5.15 16.85 9.67
N ILE A 179 4.33 17.42 10.54
CA ILE A 179 4.59 17.48 11.99
C ILE A 179 3.43 16.92 12.82
N ILE A 180 3.77 16.41 14.01
CA ILE A 180 2.83 15.90 15.01
C ILE A 180 3.06 16.66 16.31
N PRO A 181 2.03 17.29 16.93
CA PRO A 181 0.61 17.25 16.55
C PRO A 181 0.31 17.97 15.24
N ARG A 182 -0.75 17.49 14.55
CA ARG A 182 -1.16 17.93 13.22
C ARG A 182 -1.49 19.43 13.21
N ASN A 183 -0.86 20.17 12.30
CA ASN A 183 -1.20 21.55 11.98
C ASN A 183 -1.72 21.62 10.55
N ASP A 184 -3.00 21.93 10.39
CA ASP A 184 -3.63 22.02 9.07
C ASP A 184 -3.24 23.31 8.35
N VAL A 185 -3.15 23.22 7.03
CA VAL A 185 -2.98 24.37 6.15
C VAL A 185 -4.20 24.44 5.23
N VAL A 186 -4.98 25.52 5.31
CA VAL A 186 -6.37 25.54 4.81
C VAL A 186 -6.58 26.67 3.80
N ASN A 187 -7.35 26.43 2.73
CA ASN A 187 -7.71 27.46 1.74
C ASN A 187 -6.49 28.18 1.13
N ILE A 188 -5.49 27.42 0.71
CA ILE A 188 -4.31 27.96 0.03
C ILE A 188 -4.54 27.96 -1.47
N LYS A 189 -4.24 29.07 -2.13
CA LYS A 189 -4.18 29.17 -3.59
C LYS A 189 -2.74 29.46 -4.03
N ILE A 190 -2.16 28.56 -4.82
CA ILE A 190 -0.82 28.75 -5.40
C ILE A 190 -1.00 28.84 -6.91
N SER A 191 -0.86 30.02 -7.50
CA SER A 191 -1.15 30.24 -8.93
C SER A 191 -0.08 31.07 -9.65
N SER A 192 0.09 30.79 -10.95
CA SER A 192 0.93 31.58 -11.86
C SER A 192 2.43 31.66 -11.52
N ASN A 193 2.95 30.81 -10.64
CA ASN A 193 4.36 30.87 -10.22
C ASN A 193 5.29 30.13 -11.19
N ILE A 194 6.57 30.53 -11.17
CA ILE A 194 7.66 29.84 -11.87
C ILE A 194 8.49 29.10 -10.81
N ILE A 195 8.59 27.77 -10.91
CA ILE A 195 9.18 26.92 -9.86
C ILE A 195 10.19 25.96 -10.46
N GLY A 196 11.45 26.05 -9.98
CA GLY A 196 12.59 25.24 -10.40
C GLY A 196 13.28 25.73 -11.68
N LEU A 197 12.82 26.87 -12.22
CA LEU A 197 13.44 27.58 -13.33
C LEU A 197 13.90 28.97 -12.87
N GLY A 198 14.79 29.60 -13.64
CA GLY A 198 15.05 31.03 -13.51
C GLY A 198 13.81 31.85 -13.90
N GLU A 199 13.82 33.15 -13.54
CA GLU A 199 12.67 34.07 -13.68
C GLU A 199 12.11 34.20 -15.10
N ASN A 200 12.94 33.97 -16.12
CA ASN A 200 12.52 33.96 -17.52
C ASN A 200 11.68 32.72 -17.91
N GLY A 201 11.67 31.68 -17.06
CA GLY A 201 10.99 30.42 -17.30
C GLY A 201 11.63 29.53 -18.36
N LEU A 202 12.92 29.73 -18.68
CA LEU A 202 13.62 29.01 -19.75
C LEU A 202 14.80 28.17 -19.26
N ASN A 203 15.46 28.58 -18.18
CA ASN A 203 16.70 27.96 -17.71
C ASN A 203 16.47 27.17 -16.42
N ALA A 204 16.96 25.93 -16.35
CA ALA A 204 16.90 25.10 -15.16
C ALA A 204 17.63 25.74 -13.98
N GLN A 205 16.94 25.90 -12.84
CA GLN A 205 17.50 26.33 -11.56
C GLN A 205 16.79 25.54 -10.44
N PRO A 206 17.07 24.23 -10.37
CA PRO A 206 16.19 23.28 -9.74
C PRO A 206 16.06 23.51 -8.23
N ASN A 207 14.85 23.32 -7.70
CA ASN A 207 14.67 23.00 -6.28
C ASN A 207 14.79 21.48 -6.09
N GLU A 208 14.88 21.00 -4.85
CA GLU A 208 14.65 19.57 -4.60
C GLU A 208 13.20 19.20 -4.86
N THR A 209 12.27 19.90 -4.22
CA THR A 209 10.82 19.80 -4.47
C THR A 209 10.26 21.17 -4.87
N GLY A 210 9.33 21.21 -5.81
CA GLY A 210 8.69 22.48 -6.19
C GLY A 210 7.76 22.99 -5.09
N ILE A 211 6.69 22.23 -4.84
CA ILE A 211 5.67 22.49 -3.81
C ILE A 211 5.59 21.24 -2.92
N ASP A 212 5.84 21.37 -1.62
CA ASP A 212 5.79 20.28 -0.64
C ASP A 212 4.82 20.64 0.49
N LEU A 213 3.58 20.17 0.45
CA LEU A 213 2.54 20.58 1.40
C LEU A 213 1.96 19.39 2.16
N SER A 214 2.20 19.36 3.46
CA SER A 214 1.56 18.43 4.38
C SER A 214 0.29 19.02 4.99
N PHE A 215 -0.70 18.15 5.23
CA PHE A 215 -1.99 18.44 5.88
C PHE A 215 -2.78 19.59 5.23
N LEU A 216 -2.72 19.66 3.90
CA LEU A 216 -3.44 20.65 3.11
C LEU A 216 -4.96 20.35 3.06
N LYS A 217 -5.79 21.40 3.18
CA LYS A 217 -7.26 21.32 3.09
C LYS A 217 -7.86 22.37 2.16
N ASN A 218 -8.89 21.97 1.40
CA ASN A 218 -9.73 22.87 0.57
C ASN A 218 -8.94 23.88 -0.27
N SER A 219 -7.84 23.44 -0.87
CA SER A 219 -6.83 24.29 -1.49
C SER A 219 -6.71 24.02 -2.98
N ILE A 220 -6.20 25.01 -3.72
CA ILE A 220 -6.03 24.98 -5.17
C ILE A 220 -4.57 25.24 -5.53
N ILE A 221 -3.96 24.32 -6.28
CA ILE A 221 -2.67 24.53 -6.92
C ILE A 221 -2.91 24.72 -8.42
N GLY A 222 -2.68 25.93 -8.89
CA GLY A 222 -3.03 26.44 -10.20
C GLY A 222 -4.35 27.20 -10.16
N GLY A 223 -5.25 26.95 -11.11
CA GLY A 223 -6.56 27.61 -11.15
C GLY A 223 -7.43 27.21 -12.32
N ASP A 224 -8.54 27.90 -12.53
CA ASP A 224 -9.55 27.55 -13.53
C ASP A 224 -9.13 27.95 -14.95
N THR A 225 -8.24 28.94 -15.08
CA THR A 225 -7.68 29.39 -16.37
C THR A 225 -6.22 28.94 -16.56
N PRO A 226 -5.74 28.82 -17.82
CA PRO A 226 -4.33 28.49 -18.09
C PRO A 226 -3.33 29.48 -17.49
N GLU A 227 -3.67 30.76 -17.37
CA GLU A 227 -2.80 31.80 -16.82
C GLU A 227 -2.59 31.65 -15.30
N GLU A 228 -3.53 30.99 -14.61
CA GLU A 228 -3.40 30.64 -13.19
C GLU A 228 -2.52 29.40 -12.97
N GLY A 229 -2.21 28.66 -14.04
CA GLY A 229 -1.31 27.50 -14.00
C GLY A 229 0.10 27.86 -13.54
N ASN A 230 0.68 27.07 -12.64
CA ASN A 230 2.08 27.20 -12.30
C ASN A 230 2.96 26.50 -13.34
N LEU A 231 4.14 27.07 -13.61
CA LEU A 231 5.20 26.46 -14.42
C LEU A 231 6.22 25.79 -13.49
N ILE A 232 6.20 24.46 -13.41
CA ILE A 232 6.95 23.68 -12.41
C ILE A 232 7.89 22.70 -13.11
N THR A 233 9.17 23.04 -13.21
CA THR A 233 10.10 22.30 -14.06
C THR A 233 11.49 22.21 -13.43
N ALA A 234 12.28 21.21 -13.84
CA ALA A 234 13.64 20.93 -13.37
C ALA A 234 13.81 20.48 -11.90
N ASN A 235 12.77 20.53 -11.04
CA ASN A 235 12.87 20.02 -9.67
C ASN A 235 13.36 18.55 -9.62
N THR A 236 14.18 18.19 -8.64
CA THR A 236 14.95 16.93 -8.67
C THR A 236 14.26 15.73 -8.00
N ILE A 237 13.32 15.97 -7.09
CA ILE A 237 12.56 14.94 -6.36
C ILE A 237 11.09 14.95 -6.77
N LYS A 238 10.39 16.07 -6.56
CA LYS A 238 8.95 16.19 -6.85
C LYS A 238 8.61 17.57 -7.42
N GLY A 239 7.67 17.63 -8.36
CA GLY A 239 7.06 18.89 -8.79
C GLY A 239 6.10 19.40 -7.72
N ILE A 240 5.04 18.64 -7.48
CA ILE A 240 4.04 18.86 -6.43
C ILE A 240 3.99 17.62 -5.54
N ALA A 241 4.13 17.79 -4.23
CA ALA A 241 4.02 16.74 -3.22
C ALA A 241 2.98 17.12 -2.18
N LEU A 242 1.98 16.26 -2.00
CA LEU A 242 0.94 16.41 -0.99
C LEU A 242 0.97 15.22 -0.03
N GLY A 243 1.14 15.49 1.28
CA GLY A 243 1.18 14.46 2.32
C GLY A 243 0.05 14.66 3.35
N GLY A 244 -0.71 13.61 3.66
CA GLY A 244 -1.86 13.72 4.57
C GLY A 244 -2.90 14.75 4.13
N ALA A 245 -3.03 14.98 2.82
CA ALA A 245 -4.02 15.90 2.28
C ALA A 245 -5.45 15.45 2.64
N ASP A 246 -6.36 16.41 2.76
CA ASP A 246 -7.73 16.17 3.20
C ASP A 246 -8.68 17.22 2.57
N GLY A 247 -9.96 16.89 2.40
CA GLY A 247 -10.95 17.80 1.80
C GLY A 247 -10.77 18.08 0.30
N GLY A 248 -11.34 19.19 -0.17
CA GLY A 248 -11.51 19.51 -1.59
C GLY A 248 -10.24 20.06 -2.27
N ILE A 249 -9.22 19.22 -2.43
CA ILE A 249 -7.97 19.60 -3.11
C ILE A 249 -8.12 19.57 -4.63
N LYS A 250 -7.69 20.65 -5.30
CA LYS A 250 -7.66 20.75 -6.75
C LYS A 250 -6.25 21.09 -7.25
N ILE A 251 -5.75 20.33 -8.22
CA ILE A 251 -4.50 20.63 -8.94
C ILE A 251 -4.88 20.84 -10.40
N VAL A 252 -4.89 22.10 -10.86
CA VAL A 252 -5.53 22.48 -12.13
C VAL A 252 -4.67 23.38 -12.98
N ASN A 253 -4.60 23.11 -14.29
CA ASN A 253 -3.90 23.92 -15.30
C ASN A 253 -2.38 24.10 -15.11
N ASN A 254 -1.73 23.29 -14.27
CA ASN A 254 -0.27 23.39 -14.09
C ASN A 254 0.48 22.78 -15.28
N VAL A 255 1.67 23.30 -15.54
CA VAL A 255 2.61 22.78 -16.53
C VAL A 255 3.84 22.25 -15.82
N ILE A 256 4.13 20.96 -16.01
CA ILE A 256 5.20 20.24 -15.32
C ILE A 256 6.16 19.60 -16.33
N GLY A 257 7.44 19.96 -16.24
CA GLY A 257 8.52 19.39 -17.06
C GLY A 257 8.81 20.09 -18.40
N LEU A 258 8.03 21.11 -18.75
CA LEU A 258 8.26 21.96 -19.93
C LEU A 258 8.76 23.34 -19.51
N ASP A 259 9.49 24.01 -20.40
CA ASP A 259 9.80 25.43 -20.21
C ASP A 259 8.60 26.32 -20.60
N LYS A 260 8.76 27.64 -20.44
CA LYS A 260 7.71 28.64 -20.75
C LYS A 260 7.25 28.65 -22.21
N THR A 261 7.99 28.04 -23.14
CA THR A 261 7.58 27.91 -24.55
C THR A 261 6.60 26.78 -24.78
N PHE A 262 6.45 25.87 -23.81
CA PHE A 262 5.59 24.68 -23.85
C PHE A 262 5.94 23.65 -24.94
N ILE A 263 7.04 23.85 -25.67
CA ILE A 263 7.50 22.96 -26.76
C ILE A 263 8.87 22.35 -26.48
N LYS A 264 9.49 22.66 -25.34
CA LYS A 264 10.80 22.16 -24.95
C LYS A 264 10.74 21.57 -23.55
N THR A 265 11.14 20.30 -23.44
CA THR A 265 11.31 19.63 -22.16
C THR A 265 12.60 20.04 -21.48
N ILE A 266 12.58 20.12 -20.16
CA ILE A 266 13.78 20.16 -19.32
C ILE A 266 13.70 18.93 -18.41
N ALA A 267 14.55 17.95 -18.70
CA ALA A 267 14.44 16.63 -18.09
C ALA A 267 14.76 16.66 -16.59
N SER A 268 13.85 16.08 -15.80
CA SER A 268 14.06 15.70 -14.39
C SER A 268 13.80 14.19 -14.26
N PRO A 269 14.68 13.35 -14.81
CA PRO A 269 14.35 11.93 -15.08
C PRO A 269 14.13 11.08 -13.82
N SER A 270 14.50 11.59 -12.63
CA SER A 270 14.29 10.91 -11.34
C SER A 270 13.08 11.45 -10.57
N ALA A 271 12.47 12.55 -11.02
CA ALA A 271 11.43 13.24 -10.27
C ALA A 271 10.04 12.67 -10.55
N ILE A 272 9.13 12.85 -9.57
CA ILE A 272 7.70 12.63 -9.74
C ILE A 272 7.04 13.98 -10.03
N GLY A 273 6.18 14.06 -11.06
CA GLY A 273 5.50 15.31 -11.40
C GLY A 273 4.53 15.76 -10.30
N ILE A 274 3.53 14.92 -10.01
CA ILE A 274 2.54 15.12 -8.95
C ILE A 274 2.52 13.87 -8.08
N TYR A 275 2.73 14.04 -6.78
CA TYR A 275 2.63 12.98 -5.77
C TYR A 275 1.54 13.37 -4.77
N VAL A 276 0.58 12.47 -4.54
CA VAL A 276 -0.48 12.66 -3.54
C VAL A 276 -0.56 11.45 -2.63
N ASN A 277 -0.51 11.74 -1.32
CA ASN A 277 -0.73 10.79 -0.24
C ASN A 277 -1.74 11.36 0.77
N GLY A 278 -2.77 10.58 1.12
CA GLY A 278 -3.77 10.98 2.11
C GLY A 278 -5.05 10.16 2.06
N GLU A 279 -5.31 9.39 3.13
CA GLU A 279 -6.38 8.40 3.18
C GLU A 279 -7.79 8.98 2.98
N LEU A 280 -8.04 10.21 3.41
CA LEU A 280 -9.37 10.83 3.37
C LEU A 280 -9.54 11.84 2.22
N SER A 281 -8.49 12.08 1.43
CA SER A 281 -8.54 13.05 0.34
C SER A 281 -9.36 12.55 -0.84
N ILE A 282 -10.03 13.48 -1.53
CA ILE A 282 -10.66 13.25 -2.84
C ILE A 282 -10.08 14.25 -3.86
N PRO A 283 -8.77 14.16 -4.17
CA PRO A 283 -8.10 15.14 -5.01
C PRO A 283 -8.63 15.11 -6.44
N ILE A 284 -8.78 16.29 -7.04
CA ILE A 284 -9.10 16.47 -8.45
C ILE A 284 -7.86 17.02 -9.15
N ILE A 285 -7.26 16.21 -10.02
CA ILE A 285 -6.11 16.56 -10.85
C ILE A 285 -6.63 16.76 -12.27
N SER A 286 -6.69 17.99 -12.76
CA SER A 286 -7.28 18.25 -14.08
C SER A 286 -6.60 19.31 -14.92
N LYS A 287 -6.64 19.16 -16.25
CA LYS A 287 -6.10 20.15 -17.21
C LYS A 287 -4.60 20.42 -17.09
N ASN A 288 -3.84 19.57 -16.40
CA ASN A 288 -2.40 19.73 -16.26
C ASN A 288 -1.66 19.14 -17.47
N ILE A 289 -0.46 19.65 -17.73
CA ILE A 289 0.49 19.09 -18.70
C ILE A 289 1.68 18.53 -17.92
N ILE A 290 1.99 17.26 -18.09
CA ILE A 290 2.96 16.55 -17.24
C ILE A 290 3.87 15.67 -18.11
N CYS A 291 5.12 16.10 -18.23
CA CYS A 291 6.06 15.56 -19.21
C CYS A 291 7.45 15.30 -18.60
N ALA A 292 8.21 14.39 -19.22
CA ALA A 292 9.63 14.14 -18.93
C ALA A 292 9.97 13.86 -17.44
N GLN A 293 9.07 13.18 -16.73
CA GLN A 293 9.23 12.72 -15.35
C GLN A 293 9.57 11.23 -15.29
N ASN A 294 10.04 10.77 -14.13
CA ASN A 294 10.02 9.33 -13.85
C ASN A 294 8.57 8.84 -13.76
N ILE A 295 7.79 9.47 -12.89
CA ILE A 295 6.35 9.22 -12.75
C ILE A 295 5.63 10.55 -12.98
N GLY A 296 4.67 10.60 -13.90
CA GLY A 296 3.89 11.80 -14.17
C GLY A 296 3.00 12.15 -12.97
N VAL A 297 2.06 11.28 -12.66
CA VAL A 297 1.15 11.38 -11.49
C VAL A 297 1.26 10.11 -10.65
N GLU A 298 1.47 10.25 -9.35
CA GLU A 298 1.50 9.17 -8.39
C GLU A 298 0.46 9.38 -7.29
N MET A 299 -0.41 8.40 -7.13
CA MET A 299 -1.44 8.33 -6.09
C MET A 299 -1.08 7.19 -5.15
N ASP A 300 -0.87 7.49 -3.86
CA ASP A 300 -0.38 6.52 -2.88
C ASP A 300 -1.22 6.60 -1.59
N TYR A 301 -1.91 5.52 -1.22
CA TYR A 301 -2.84 5.48 -0.07
C TYR A 301 -3.96 6.54 -0.12
N VAL A 302 -4.54 6.80 -1.31
CA VAL A 302 -5.66 7.74 -1.49
C VAL A 302 -6.99 6.99 -1.49
N ASN A 303 -7.48 6.69 -0.28
CA ASN A 303 -8.64 5.81 -0.07
C ASN A 303 -10.01 6.53 -0.03
N GLY A 304 -10.02 7.86 -0.01
CA GLY A 304 -11.24 8.66 -0.22
C GLY A 304 -11.76 8.61 -1.67
N GLY A 305 -10.91 8.15 -2.59
CA GLY A 305 -11.10 8.23 -4.03
C GLY A 305 -10.31 9.39 -4.65
N PHE A 306 -10.23 9.44 -5.97
CA PHE A 306 -9.59 10.55 -6.68
C PHE A 306 -10.17 10.69 -8.09
N ILE A 307 -9.97 11.86 -8.70
CA ILE A 307 -10.33 12.12 -10.10
C ILE A 307 -9.11 12.69 -10.82
N ILE A 308 -8.63 12.01 -11.85
CA ILE A 308 -7.61 12.51 -12.79
C ILE A 308 -8.29 12.71 -14.13
N SER A 309 -8.54 13.94 -14.57
CA SER A 309 -9.35 14.23 -15.78
C SER A 309 -8.76 15.32 -16.67
N ASN A 310 -8.89 15.19 -17.99
CA ASN A 310 -8.49 16.19 -18.98
C ASN A 310 -7.01 16.63 -18.88
N ASN A 311 -6.11 15.76 -18.42
CA ASN A 311 -4.67 16.06 -18.38
C ASN A 311 -3.98 15.61 -19.68
N LYS A 312 -2.86 16.25 -20.01
CA LYS A 312 -1.91 15.82 -21.04
C LYS A 312 -0.70 15.20 -20.34
N ILE A 313 -0.49 13.89 -20.47
CA ILE A 313 0.53 13.14 -19.73
C ILE A 313 1.47 12.45 -20.71
N GLY A 314 2.72 12.92 -20.74
CA GLY A 314 3.77 12.49 -21.67
C GLY A 314 3.71 13.15 -23.05
N THR A 315 2.87 14.17 -23.21
CA THR A 315 2.72 14.94 -24.45
C THR A 315 2.39 16.40 -24.17
N SER A 316 2.57 17.28 -25.15
CA SER A 316 2.33 18.73 -24.99
C SER A 316 0.84 19.11 -25.13
N VAL A 317 0.56 20.42 -25.11
CA VAL A 317 -0.73 21.03 -25.45
C VAL A 317 -1.33 20.45 -26.75
N THR A 318 -0.52 20.24 -27.80
CA THR A 318 -1.02 19.78 -29.10
C THR A 318 -1.27 18.27 -29.15
N GLY A 319 -0.67 17.50 -28.24
CA GLY A 319 -0.78 16.06 -28.17
C GLY A 319 0.10 15.28 -29.17
N ASN A 320 0.98 15.94 -29.92
CA ASN A 320 1.75 15.27 -30.99
C ASN A 320 3.24 15.09 -30.65
N GLU A 321 3.72 15.74 -29.60
CA GLU A 321 5.12 15.73 -29.20
C GLU A 321 5.40 14.60 -28.22
N SER A 322 6.53 13.92 -28.45
CA SER A 322 6.99 12.79 -27.64
C SER A 322 7.77 13.26 -26.42
N PHE A 323 7.06 13.59 -25.35
CA PHE A 323 7.62 14.06 -24.08
C PHE A 323 7.33 13.10 -22.92
N GLY A 324 7.39 11.80 -23.21
CA GLY A 324 6.98 10.71 -22.33
C GLY A 324 7.63 10.69 -20.96
N ASN A 325 6.88 10.19 -19.99
CA ASN A 325 7.38 9.79 -18.67
C ASN A 325 7.82 8.31 -18.70
N THR A 326 8.54 7.84 -17.67
CA THR A 326 8.70 6.38 -17.51
C THR A 326 7.33 5.74 -17.23
N THR A 327 6.61 6.25 -16.24
CA THR A 327 5.22 5.89 -15.95
C THR A 327 4.35 7.15 -16.04
N GLY A 328 3.27 7.12 -16.82
CA GLY A 328 2.35 8.26 -16.93
C GLY A 328 1.59 8.50 -15.62
N ILE A 329 0.78 7.52 -15.21
CA ILE A 329 0.04 7.51 -13.95
C ILE A 329 0.38 6.24 -13.17
N HIS A 330 0.75 6.39 -11.91
CA HIS A 330 0.93 5.29 -10.96
C HIS A 330 -0.12 5.39 -9.85
N VAL A 331 -0.88 4.32 -9.64
CA VAL A 331 -1.88 4.21 -8.57
C VAL A 331 -1.48 3.05 -7.66
N ASN A 332 -1.17 3.37 -6.41
CA ASN A 332 -0.62 2.45 -5.42
C ASN A 332 -1.44 2.47 -4.12
N PHE A 333 -1.77 1.29 -3.58
CA PHE A 333 -2.53 1.15 -2.32
C PHE A 333 -3.84 1.98 -2.25
N CYS A 334 -4.52 2.18 -3.38
CA CYS A 334 -5.78 2.93 -3.45
C CYS A 334 -6.97 1.99 -3.63
N ASN A 335 -8.06 2.23 -2.89
CA ASN A 335 -9.27 1.40 -2.96
C ASN A 335 -10.39 2.00 -3.84
N LYS A 336 -10.17 3.17 -4.44
CA LYS A 336 -11.15 3.86 -5.29
C LYS A 336 -10.45 4.92 -6.13
N GLY A 337 -10.86 5.09 -7.39
CA GLY A 337 -10.35 6.18 -8.22
C GLY A 337 -10.94 6.19 -9.62
N MET A 338 -10.93 7.36 -10.25
CA MET A 338 -11.37 7.55 -11.63
C MET A 338 -10.29 8.30 -12.42
N ILE A 339 -9.88 7.70 -13.54
CA ILE A 339 -9.02 8.32 -14.54
C ILE A 339 -9.91 8.58 -15.76
N GLY A 340 -10.08 9.85 -16.11
CA GLY A 340 -11.01 10.31 -17.12
C GLY A 340 -12.36 10.69 -16.51
N GLY A 341 -13.47 10.43 -17.22
CA GLY A 341 -14.79 10.75 -16.69
C GLY A 341 -15.97 10.42 -17.60
N SER A 342 -17.14 10.91 -17.20
CA SER A 342 -18.42 10.54 -17.82
C SER A 342 -18.64 11.25 -19.16
N VAL A 343 -17.99 12.39 -19.40
CA VAL A 343 -18.05 13.13 -20.67
C VAL A 343 -16.70 13.11 -21.39
N VAL A 344 -16.71 13.29 -22.72
CA VAL A 344 -15.50 13.19 -23.57
C VAL A 344 -14.40 14.15 -23.12
N ASN A 345 -14.78 15.35 -22.70
CA ASN A 345 -13.83 16.38 -22.27
C ASN A 345 -13.14 16.06 -20.93
N ASP A 346 -13.59 15.03 -20.20
CA ASP A 346 -12.89 14.55 -19.00
C ASP A 346 -11.73 13.61 -19.35
N GLY A 347 -11.68 13.09 -20.58
CA GLY A 347 -10.65 12.16 -21.03
C GLY A 347 -9.24 12.73 -20.97
N ASN A 348 -8.31 12.00 -20.35
CA ASN A 348 -6.89 12.37 -20.39
C ASN A 348 -6.28 11.96 -21.73
N SER A 349 -5.24 12.68 -22.18
CA SER A 349 -4.34 12.22 -23.23
C SER A 349 -3.06 11.65 -22.60
N ILE A 350 -2.90 10.34 -22.65
CA ILE A 350 -1.81 9.59 -22.01
C ILE A 350 -0.96 8.96 -23.11
N ALA A 351 0.17 9.60 -23.41
CA ALA A 351 0.95 9.25 -24.60
C ALA A 351 2.45 9.28 -24.39
N TYR A 352 3.16 8.52 -25.24
CA TYR A 352 4.63 8.46 -25.32
C TYR A 352 5.35 7.99 -24.04
N ASN A 353 4.64 7.59 -22.99
CA ASN A 353 5.25 7.05 -21.77
C ASN A 353 5.85 5.64 -22.05
N LYS A 354 6.64 5.07 -21.14
CA LYS A 354 6.89 3.61 -21.23
C LYS A 354 5.62 2.86 -20.86
N THR A 355 5.13 3.09 -19.63
CA THR A 355 3.83 2.59 -19.17
C THR A 355 2.86 3.76 -19.05
N GLY A 356 1.70 3.69 -19.69
CA GLY A 356 0.67 4.74 -19.60
C GLY A 356 0.11 4.84 -18.18
N VAL A 357 -0.51 3.77 -17.71
CA VAL A 357 -1.08 3.64 -16.36
C VAL A 357 -0.57 2.35 -15.71
N LEU A 358 -0.02 2.46 -14.50
CA LEU A 358 0.35 1.35 -13.64
C LEU A 358 -0.57 1.34 -12.41
N ILE A 359 -1.22 0.22 -12.15
CA ILE A 359 -2.08 0.01 -10.99
C ILE A 359 -1.45 -1.10 -10.14
N GLU A 360 -1.05 -0.79 -8.92
CA GLU A 360 -0.38 -1.69 -7.99
C GLU A 360 -1.12 -1.73 -6.64
N ILE A 361 -1.51 -2.93 -6.18
CA ILE A 361 -2.22 -3.13 -4.90
C ILE A 361 -3.43 -2.17 -4.76
N ALA A 362 -4.13 -1.91 -5.87
CA ALA A 362 -5.20 -0.94 -5.94
C ALA A 362 -6.40 -1.50 -6.72
N TYR A 363 -7.61 -1.31 -6.17
CA TYR A 363 -8.87 -1.80 -6.75
C TYR A 363 -10.10 -1.25 -6.00
N PRO A 364 -11.20 -0.86 -6.68
CA PRO A 364 -11.35 -0.71 -8.13
C PRO A 364 -10.86 0.67 -8.63
N ILE A 365 -10.31 0.70 -9.85
CA ILE A 365 -9.93 1.93 -10.56
C ILE A 365 -10.65 1.98 -11.91
N SER A 366 -11.49 2.99 -12.10
CA SER A 366 -12.23 3.22 -13.35
C SER A 366 -11.40 4.07 -14.32
N MET A 367 -11.36 3.68 -15.58
CA MET A 367 -10.76 4.43 -16.68
C MET A 367 -11.82 4.68 -17.75
N LEU A 368 -12.24 5.93 -17.95
CA LEU A 368 -13.32 6.29 -18.86
C LEU A 368 -12.90 7.37 -19.86
N LYS A 369 -13.16 7.15 -21.15
CA LYS A 369 -12.99 8.10 -22.26
C LYS A 369 -11.59 8.70 -22.41
N ASN A 370 -10.57 8.01 -21.91
CA ASN A 370 -9.18 8.45 -22.06
C ASN A 370 -8.65 8.13 -23.46
N SER A 371 -7.67 8.91 -23.89
CA SER A 371 -6.91 8.71 -25.12
C SER A 371 -5.53 8.15 -24.77
N PHE A 372 -5.22 6.94 -25.23
CA PHE A 372 -3.94 6.28 -25.07
C PHE A 372 -3.27 6.04 -26.43
N TYR A 373 -2.03 6.50 -26.60
CA TYR A 373 -1.29 6.24 -27.83
C TYR A 373 0.22 6.31 -27.62
N CYS A 374 0.95 5.46 -28.32
CA CYS A 374 2.41 5.46 -28.33
C CYS A 374 3.08 5.26 -26.96
N ASN A 375 2.38 4.66 -25.99
CA ASN A 375 3.06 4.18 -24.78
C ASN A 375 3.85 2.91 -25.15
N SER A 376 5.16 2.91 -24.93
CA SER A 376 6.09 1.97 -25.60
C SER A 376 6.17 0.57 -24.99
N LEU A 377 5.78 0.39 -23.73
CA LEU A 377 5.78 -0.91 -23.05
C LEU A 377 4.35 -1.43 -22.83
N ALA A 378 3.45 -0.59 -22.32
CA ALA A 378 2.04 -0.93 -22.12
C ALA A 378 1.18 0.33 -21.93
N ALA A 379 -0.05 0.33 -22.44
CA ALA A 379 -1.02 1.37 -22.06
C ALA A 379 -1.46 1.27 -20.60
N VAL A 380 -1.81 0.07 -20.14
CA VAL A 380 -2.31 -0.20 -18.78
C VAL A 380 -1.67 -1.48 -18.26
N THR A 381 -1.15 -1.44 -17.03
CA THR A 381 -0.55 -2.61 -16.35
C THR A 381 -1.11 -2.74 -14.94
N TYR A 382 -1.47 -3.97 -14.57
CA TYR A 382 -1.86 -4.34 -13.20
C TYR A 382 -0.77 -5.17 -12.53
N LYS A 383 -0.46 -4.87 -11.26
CA LYS A 383 0.46 -5.65 -10.41
C LYS A 383 -0.14 -5.86 -9.03
N ASN A 384 0.11 -7.04 -8.46
CA ASN A 384 -0.18 -7.33 -7.05
C ASN A 384 -1.63 -6.97 -6.64
N LEU A 385 -2.62 -7.34 -7.48
CA LEU A 385 -4.03 -7.06 -7.20
C LEU A 385 -4.44 -7.59 -5.82
N PRO A 386 -5.33 -6.90 -5.09
CA PRO A 386 -5.86 -7.39 -3.83
C PRO A 386 -6.45 -8.80 -3.94
N ALA A 387 -6.36 -9.59 -2.86
CA ALA A 387 -6.80 -10.98 -2.86
C ALA A 387 -8.26 -11.15 -3.34
N GLY A 388 -8.48 -12.08 -4.26
CA GLY A 388 -9.80 -12.35 -4.85
C GLY A 388 -10.25 -11.36 -5.92
N LYS A 389 -9.42 -10.39 -6.31
CA LYS A 389 -9.68 -9.48 -7.43
C LYS A 389 -8.96 -9.91 -8.69
N PHE A 390 -9.67 -9.84 -9.82
CA PHE A 390 -9.17 -10.24 -11.13
C PHE A 390 -9.57 -9.21 -12.18
N ILE A 391 -8.73 -9.08 -13.21
CA ILE A 391 -9.02 -8.26 -14.38
C ILE A 391 -9.23 -9.19 -15.56
N THR A 392 -10.46 -9.19 -16.09
CA THR A 392 -10.82 -9.88 -17.33
C THR A 392 -10.75 -8.87 -18.47
N GLN A 393 -10.27 -9.29 -19.63
CA GLN A 393 -10.23 -8.47 -20.84
C GLN A 393 -11.57 -8.57 -21.59
N SER A 394 -12.01 -7.50 -22.25
CA SER A 394 -13.12 -7.57 -23.20
C SER A 394 -12.68 -8.21 -24.51
N HIS A 395 -13.61 -8.87 -25.21
CA HIS A 395 -13.34 -9.50 -26.49
C HIS A 395 -14.33 -9.05 -27.55
N ILE A 396 -13.82 -8.60 -28.70
CA ILE A 396 -14.63 -8.37 -29.89
C ILE A 396 -14.75 -9.70 -30.65
N THR A 397 -15.97 -10.23 -30.80
CA THR A 397 -16.22 -11.53 -31.46
C THR A 397 -16.61 -11.38 -32.93
N ASN A 398 -17.20 -10.23 -33.28
CA ASN A 398 -17.56 -9.87 -34.65
C ASN A 398 -17.21 -8.41 -34.89
N LEU A 399 -16.55 -8.15 -36.02
CA LEU A 399 -16.14 -6.81 -36.43
C LEU A 399 -16.44 -6.65 -37.93
N SER A 400 -17.25 -5.66 -38.26
CA SER A 400 -17.68 -5.36 -39.63
C SER A 400 -17.62 -3.84 -39.88
N ALA A 401 -17.78 -3.43 -41.15
CA ALA A 401 -17.83 -2.00 -41.49
C ALA A 401 -19.04 -1.27 -40.85
N THR A 402 -20.09 -1.99 -40.47
CA THR A 402 -21.36 -1.44 -39.99
C THR A 402 -21.62 -1.68 -38.50
N GLY A 403 -20.68 -2.31 -37.78
CA GLY A 403 -20.85 -2.57 -36.36
C GLY A 403 -19.84 -3.55 -35.78
N ALA A 404 -19.81 -3.59 -34.45
CA ALA A 404 -19.00 -4.51 -33.66
C ALA A 404 -19.86 -5.17 -32.59
N SER A 405 -19.56 -6.43 -32.26
CA SER A 405 -20.15 -7.11 -31.12
C SER A 405 -19.11 -7.93 -30.39
N GLY A 406 -19.38 -8.25 -29.14
CA GLY A 406 -18.44 -9.00 -28.34
C GLY A 406 -19.01 -9.51 -27.04
N THR A 407 -18.10 -10.00 -26.20
CA THR A 407 -18.41 -10.53 -24.87
C THR A 407 -17.51 -9.90 -23.83
N TYR A 408 -18.04 -9.78 -22.61
CA TYR A 408 -17.34 -9.38 -21.40
C TYR A 408 -18.14 -9.87 -20.18
N LEU A 409 -17.92 -9.28 -19.01
CA LEU A 409 -18.69 -9.58 -17.80
C LEU A 409 -20.12 -9.01 -17.90
N PRO A 410 -21.13 -9.67 -17.29
CA PRO A 410 -22.49 -9.13 -17.19
C PRO A 410 -22.55 -7.76 -16.49
N ASN A 411 -23.57 -6.96 -16.81
CA ASN A 411 -23.86 -5.66 -16.18
C ASN A 411 -22.67 -4.69 -16.14
N SER A 412 -21.85 -4.72 -17.18
CA SER A 412 -20.61 -3.96 -17.33
C SER A 412 -20.73 -2.92 -18.43
N ILE A 413 -19.72 -2.07 -18.56
CA ILE A 413 -19.65 -1.05 -19.61
C ILE A 413 -18.43 -1.33 -20.50
N ILE A 414 -18.60 -1.25 -21.82
CA ILE A 414 -17.54 -1.34 -22.81
C ILE A 414 -17.29 0.03 -23.43
N GLU A 415 -16.03 0.43 -23.47
CA GLU A 415 -15.58 1.58 -24.25
C GLU A 415 -14.88 1.11 -25.54
N LEU A 416 -15.25 1.70 -26.67
CA LEU A 416 -14.70 1.40 -27.98
C LEU A 416 -13.84 2.56 -28.48
N PHE A 417 -12.67 2.21 -29.01
CA PHE A 417 -11.67 3.17 -29.43
C PHE A 417 -11.11 2.86 -30.81
N TYR A 418 -10.85 3.90 -31.58
CA TYR A 418 -9.96 3.80 -32.73
C TYR A 418 -8.51 3.83 -32.27
N THR A 419 -7.70 2.90 -32.80
CA THR A 419 -6.29 2.79 -32.43
C THR A 419 -5.40 3.73 -33.23
N ASP A 420 -4.19 3.97 -32.75
CA ASP A 420 -3.13 4.64 -33.52
C ASP A 420 -2.22 3.63 -34.23
N SER A 421 -1.20 4.12 -34.94
CA SER A 421 -0.16 3.33 -35.61
C SER A 421 1.01 2.93 -34.69
N CYS A 422 0.82 3.04 -33.38
CA CYS A 422 1.84 2.77 -32.37
C CYS A 422 1.94 1.25 -32.06
N PRO A 423 3.07 0.75 -31.53
CA PRO A 423 3.36 -0.69 -31.46
C PRO A 423 2.50 -1.54 -30.51
N ASP A 424 1.73 -0.91 -29.62
CA ASP A 424 0.84 -1.59 -28.68
C ASP A 424 -0.63 -1.28 -29.04
N CYS A 425 -1.54 -2.25 -28.83
CA CYS A 425 -2.94 -2.16 -29.26
C CYS A 425 -3.72 -1.17 -28.35
N GLN A 426 -3.45 0.13 -28.47
CA GLN A 426 -3.95 1.18 -27.60
C GLN A 426 -5.08 1.98 -28.24
N GLY A 427 -6.07 2.39 -27.44
CA GLY A 427 -7.19 3.20 -27.89
C GLY A 427 -6.89 4.69 -27.85
N LYS A 428 -6.70 5.31 -29.01
CA LYS A 428 -6.42 6.76 -29.13
C LYS A 428 -7.69 7.59 -29.14
N THR A 429 -8.69 7.21 -29.93
CA THR A 429 -9.90 8.01 -30.10
C THR A 429 -11.10 7.23 -29.61
N TRP A 430 -11.65 7.62 -28.46
CA TRP A 430 -12.94 7.11 -28.00
C TRP A 430 -14.04 7.49 -29.01
N PHE A 431 -14.92 6.54 -29.35
CA PHE A 431 -16.06 6.83 -30.23
C PHE A 431 -17.40 6.27 -29.74
N ALA A 432 -17.41 5.30 -28.82
CA ALA A 432 -18.65 4.77 -28.27
C ALA A 432 -18.45 4.17 -26.87
N THR A 433 -19.55 4.17 -26.11
CA THR A 433 -19.68 3.44 -24.85
C THR A 433 -20.97 2.61 -24.94
N VAL A 434 -20.89 1.30 -24.73
CA VAL A 434 -22.04 0.38 -24.81
C VAL A 434 -22.13 -0.51 -23.56
N PRO A 435 -23.34 -0.84 -23.05
CA PRO A 435 -23.49 -1.74 -21.92
C PRO A 435 -23.40 -3.21 -22.36
N THR A 436 -23.08 -4.10 -21.43
CA THR A 436 -23.30 -5.55 -21.59
C THR A 436 -24.67 -5.97 -21.07
N ASP A 437 -25.25 -7.01 -21.68
CA ASP A 437 -26.47 -7.65 -21.20
C ASP A 437 -26.20 -8.58 -19.99
N ALA A 438 -27.25 -9.27 -19.51
CA ALA A 438 -27.15 -10.20 -18.39
C ALA A 438 -26.26 -11.44 -18.66
N ASN A 439 -25.98 -11.74 -19.93
CA ASN A 439 -25.09 -12.82 -20.35
C ASN A 439 -23.67 -12.31 -20.69
N GLY A 440 -23.43 -11.00 -20.56
CA GLY A 440 -22.15 -10.38 -20.89
C GLY A 440 -21.96 -10.05 -22.37
N ASN A 441 -22.99 -10.16 -23.22
CA ASN A 441 -22.89 -9.78 -24.62
C ASN A 441 -23.06 -8.27 -24.78
N TRP A 442 -22.39 -7.68 -25.76
CA TRP A 442 -22.56 -6.28 -26.12
C TRP A 442 -22.56 -6.09 -27.65
N VAL A 443 -23.24 -5.05 -28.11
CA VAL A 443 -23.38 -4.71 -29.54
C VAL A 443 -23.26 -3.20 -29.73
N TYR A 444 -22.56 -2.81 -30.79
CA TYR A 444 -22.49 -1.45 -31.32
C TYR A 444 -22.91 -1.47 -32.80
N ASP A 445 -24.06 -0.85 -33.09
CA ASP A 445 -24.67 -0.79 -34.42
C ASP A 445 -24.37 0.55 -35.12
N GLY A 446 -23.08 0.86 -35.29
CA GLY A 446 -22.63 2.08 -35.94
C GLY A 446 -21.43 1.86 -36.86
N PRO A 447 -21.11 2.84 -37.72
CA PRO A 447 -20.03 2.71 -38.70
C PRO A 447 -18.67 2.56 -38.01
N ILE A 448 -17.84 1.69 -38.57
CA ILE A 448 -16.46 1.46 -38.14
C ILE A 448 -15.53 1.91 -39.25
N THR A 449 -14.83 3.01 -39.02
CA THR A 449 -14.00 3.68 -40.04
C THR A 449 -12.51 3.43 -39.87
N GLY A 450 -12.12 2.64 -38.87
CA GLY A 450 -10.73 2.41 -38.52
C GLY A 450 -10.55 1.13 -37.70
N LYS A 451 -9.33 0.91 -37.22
CA LYS A 451 -8.97 -0.23 -36.38
C LYS A 451 -9.56 -0.03 -34.99
N VAL A 452 -10.15 -1.07 -34.42
CA VAL A 452 -10.92 -0.98 -33.16
C VAL A 452 -10.28 -1.81 -32.07
N THR A 453 -10.22 -1.25 -30.86
CA THR A 453 -9.97 -1.94 -29.60
C THR A 453 -11.05 -1.59 -28.59
N SER A 454 -11.17 -2.38 -27.54
CA SER A 454 -12.16 -2.19 -26.48
C SER A 454 -11.53 -2.24 -25.08
N MET A 455 -12.17 -1.58 -24.11
CA MET A 455 -11.90 -1.78 -22.68
C MET A 455 -13.23 -2.06 -21.97
N GLY A 456 -13.24 -2.97 -21.01
CA GLY A 456 -14.41 -3.26 -20.18
C GLY A 456 -14.26 -2.75 -18.76
N THR A 457 -15.23 -2.01 -18.25
CA THR A 457 -15.34 -1.64 -16.83
C THR A 457 -16.38 -2.54 -16.17
N ASN A 458 -15.93 -3.35 -15.21
CA ASN A 458 -16.77 -4.32 -14.51
C ASN A 458 -17.72 -3.64 -13.50
N PRO A 459 -18.68 -4.36 -12.89
CA PRO A 459 -19.66 -3.77 -11.97
C PRO A 459 -19.03 -3.22 -10.67
N ASP A 460 -17.85 -3.72 -10.28
CA ASP A 460 -17.08 -3.18 -9.16
C ASP A 460 -16.48 -1.81 -9.51
N GLY A 461 -16.37 -1.45 -10.80
CA GLY A 461 -15.77 -0.21 -11.29
C GLY A 461 -14.30 -0.33 -11.71
N ALA A 462 -13.75 -1.53 -11.85
CA ALA A 462 -12.39 -1.74 -12.36
C ALA A 462 -12.38 -1.92 -13.88
N THR A 463 -11.50 -1.19 -14.57
CA THR A 463 -11.42 -1.23 -16.04
C THR A 463 -10.30 -2.16 -16.54
N SER A 464 -10.58 -3.00 -17.53
CA SER A 464 -9.61 -3.91 -18.13
C SER A 464 -8.47 -3.21 -18.85
N THR A 465 -7.45 -3.97 -19.27
CA THR A 465 -6.55 -3.54 -20.33
C THR A 465 -7.28 -3.50 -21.68
N PHE A 466 -6.70 -2.85 -22.68
CA PHE A 466 -7.22 -2.83 -24.05
C PHE A 466 -7.27 -4.23 -24.66
N SER A 467 -8.36 -4.56 -25.35
CA SER A 467 -8.51 -5.80 -26.11
C SER A 467 -7.49 -5.88 -27.25
N LYS A 468 -7.02 -7.10 -27.53
CA LYS A 468 -5.99 -7.37 -28.55
C LYS A 468 -6.31 -8.65 -29.32
N PRO A 469 -5.91 -8.76 -30.60
CA PRO A 469 -6.08 -9.98 -31.38
C PRO A 469 -5.62 -11.22 -30.60
N PHE A 470 -6.46 -12.24 -30.58
CA PHE A 470 -6.21 -13.50 -29.88
C PHE A 470 -6.79 -14.69 -30.64
N ILE A 471 -6.02 -15.78 -30.73
CA ILE A 471 -6.43 -17.06 -31.33
C ILE A 471 -6.42 -18.11 -30.24
N ASP A 472 -7.59 -18.70 -29.95
CA ASP A 472 -7.71 -19.80 -29.00
C ASP A 472 -7.43 -21.13 -29.70
N ASN A 473 -6.17 -21.56 -29.67
CA ASN A 473 -5.74 -22.80 -30.32
C ASN A 473 -6.47 -24.05 -29.79
N THR A 474 -7.00 -24.02 -28.57
CA THR A 474 -7.68 -25.18 -27.96
C THR A 474 -9.08 -25.41 -28.50
N SER A 475 -9.65 -24.38 -29.14
CA SER A 475 -10.97 -24.44 -29.79
C SER A 475 -10.96 -25.05 -31.20
N ALA A 476 -9.79 -25.48 -31.69
CA ALA A 476 -9.65 -25.91 -33.08
C ALA A 476 -10.47 -27.17 -33.39
N SER A 477 -11.27 -27.10 -34.46
CA SER A 477 -12.04 -28.20 -35.02
C SER A 477 -11.53 -28.51 -36.44
N ILE A 478 -11.13 -29.76 -36.68
CA ILE A 478 -10.50 -30.21 -37.93
C ILE A 478 -11.35 -31.31 -38.56
N ALA A 479 -11.69 -31.17 -39.84
CA ALA A 479 -12.39 -32.18 -40.65
C ALA A 479 -11.46 -32.73 -41.75
N GLY A 480 -11.39 -34.08 -41.86
CA GLY A 480 -10.46 -34.81 -42.73
C GLY A 480 -11.00 -35.22 -44.11
N VAL A 481 -10.18 -35.96 -44.88
CA VAL A 481 -10.37 -36.33 -46.30
C VAL A 481 -10.52 -37.85 -46.44
N VAL A 482 -11.73 -38.42 -46.32
CA VAL A 482 -11.92 -39.89 -46.34
C VAL A 482 -13.14 -40.32 -47.17
N CYS A 483 -13.17 -41.57 -47.63
CA CYS A 483 -14.29 -42.18 -48.37
C CYS A 483 -14.76 -41.39 -49.61
N GLY A 484 -13.83 -40.78 -50.36
CA GLY A 484 -14.11 -40.11 -51.63
C GLY A 484 -14.27 -38.58 -51.57
N ALA A 485 -14.22 -37.96 -50.39
CA ALA A 485 -14.04 -36.50 -50.29
C ALA A 485 -12.60 -36.14 -50.68
N THR A 486 -12.39 -35.08 -51.47
CA THR A 486 -11.05 -34.62 -51.90
C THR A 486 -10.49 -33.47 -51.07
N THR A 487 -11.25 -32.95 -50.09
CA THR A 487 -10.90 -31.76 -49.31
C THR A 487 -11.41 -31.81 -47.85
N GLY A 488 -10.80 -31.01 -46.96
CA GLY A 488 -11.10 -30.88 -45.53
C GLY A 488 -11.22 -29.41 -45.07
N SER A 489 -11.40 -29.19 -43.77
CA SER A 489 -11.61 -27.85 -43.18
C SER A 489 -11.02 -27.68 -41.79
N ILE A 490 -10.63 -26.46 -41.41
CA ILE A 490 -10.21 -26.08 -40.05
C ILE A 490 -11.01 -24.85 -39.60
N GLU A 491 -11.54 -24.91 -38.37
CA GLU A 491 -12.22 -23.81 -37.69
C GLU A 491 -11.58 -23.59 -36.32
N VAL A 492 -11.35 -22.34 -35.93
CA VAL A 492 -10.75 -21.96 -34.63
C VAL A 492 -11.37 -20.64 -34.16
N ASN A 493 -11.57 -20.50 -32.86
CA ASN A 493 -12.07 -19.26 -32.27
C ASN A 493 -10.98 -18.18 -32.36
N VAL A 494 -11.39 -17.03 -32.89
CA VAL A 494 -10.55 -15.84 -33.05
C VAL A 494 -11.32 -14.64 -32.52
N PHE A 495 -10.62 -13.80 -31.78
CA PHE A 495 -11.15 -12.57 -31.18
C PHE A 495 -10.36 -11.35 -31.67
N ASP A 496 -10.99 -10.18 -31.62
CA ASP A 496 -10.39 -8.87 -31.89
C ASP A 496 -9.74 -8.75 -33.28
N SER A 497 -10.25 -9.53 -34.25
CA SER A 497 -9.68 -9.68 -35.60
C SER A 497 -10.73 -9.48 -36.69
N SER A 498 -10.35 -8.83 -37.79
CA SER A 498 -11.16 -8.67 -39.01
C SER A 498 -10.45 -9.16 -40.28
N VAL A 499 -9.18 -9.53 -40.18
CA VAL A 499 -8.36 -10.04 -41.28
C VAL A 499 -7.85 -11.42 -40.88
N PHE A 500 -7.94 -12.36 -41.80
CA PHE A 500 -7.54 -13.75 -41.63
C PHE A 500 -6.65 -14.14 -42.80
N ALA A 501 -5.55 -14.86 -42.54
CA ALA A 501 -4.68 -15.40 -43.56
C ALA A 501 -4.20 -16.79 -43.14
N TRP A 502 -4.67 -17.80 -43.85
CA TRP A 502 -4.25 -19.18 -43.70
C TRP A 502 -3.03 -19.48 -44.56
N TYR A 503 -2.08 -20.22 -44.01
CA TYR A 503 -0.86 -20.62 -44.70
C TYR A 503 -0.68 -22.13 -44.59
N ASN A 504 -0.06 -22.72 -45.60
CA ASN A 504 0.46 -24.09 -45.50
C ASN A 504 1.89 -24.01 -44.96
N VAL A 505 2.23 -24.84 -43.96
CA VAL A 505 3.58 -24.88 -43.35
C VAL A 505 4.68 -25.12 -44.39
N ASN A 506 4.39 -25.90 -45.43
CA ASN A 506 5.35 -26.21 -46.49
C ASN A 506 5.53 -25.06 -47.50
N ASN A 507 4.63 -24.06 -47.49
CA ASN A 507 4.75 -22.86 -48.29
C ASN A 507 4.24 -21.63 -47.52
N PRO A 508 4.98 -21.20 -46.47
CA PRO A 508 4.50 -20.23 -45.48
C PRO A 508 4.41 -18.79 -46.01
N ASN A 509 4.86 -18.55 -47.25
CA ASN A 509 4.83 -17.24 -47.89
C ASN A 509 3.62 -17.04 -48.82
N VAL A 510 2.81 -18.09 -49.03
CA VAL A 510 1.64 -18.04 -49.91
C VAL A 510 0.37 -18.22 -49.07
N VAL A 511 -0.53 -17.25 -49.17
CA VAL A 511 -1.85 -17.32 -48.51
C VAL A 511 -2.71 -18.36 -49.23
N VAL A 512 -3.23 -19.31 -48.46
CA VAL A 512 -4.12 -20.39 -48.90
C VAL A 512 -5.58 -19.93 -48.91
N SER A 513 -5.99 -19.15 -47.90
CA SER A 513 -7.33 -18.59 -47.78
C SER A 513 -7.32 -17.35 -46.90
N ASN A 514 -8.21 -16.39 -47.20
CA ASN A 514 -8.45 -15.21 -46.34
C ASN A 514 -9.76 -15.33 -45.53
N GLU A 515 -10.42 -16.48 -45.59
CA GLU A 515 -11.66 -16.73 -44.85
C GLU A 515 -11.38 -17.02 -43.37
N ARG A 516 -12.33 -16.67 -42.50
CA ARG A 516 -12.27 -16.99 -41.06
C ARG A 516 -12.14 -18.50 -40.83
N LYS A 517 -12.86 -19.30 -41.62
CA LYS A 517 -12.79 -20.77 -41.62
C LYS A 517 -12.03 -21.25 -42.86
N LEU A 518 -11.03 -22.11 -42.66
CA LEU A 518 -10.37 -22.78 -43.78
C LEU A 518 -11.26 -23.91 -44.27
N THR A 519 -11.67 -23.89 -45.54
CA THR A 519 -12.50 -24.95 -46.15
C THR A 519 -11.92 -25.36 -47.50
N ASN A 520 -12.30 -26.54 -47.98
CA ASN A 520 -11.96 -27.07 -49.30
C ASN A 520 -10.44 -27.19 -49.57
N VAL A 521 -9.64 -27.56 -48.56
CA VAL A 521 -8.19 -27.77 -48.70
C VAL A 521 -7.80 -29.25 -48.61
N GLY A 522 -6.75 -29.66 -49.31
CA GLY A 522 -6.23 -31.03 -49.23
C GLY A 522 -5.51 -31.32 -47.89
N ALA A 523 -5.09 -32.58 -47.72
CA ALA A 523 -4.25 -32.98 -46.60
C ALA A 523 -2.98 -32.12 -46.50
N GLY A 524 -2.57 -31.78 -45.28
CA GLY A 524 -1.45 -30.88 -45.03
C GLY A 524 -1.51 -30.23 -43.65
N THR A 525 -0.47 -29.48 -43.32
CA THR A 525 -0.38 -28.72 -42.06
C THR A 525 -0.53 -27.23 -42.34
N TYR A 526 -1.44 -26.58 -41.62
CA TYR A 526 -1.82 -25.20 -41.82
C TYR A 526 -1.72 -24.40 -40.52
N PHE A 527 -1.50 -23.09 -40.64
CA PHE A 527 -1.60 -22.15 -39.51
C PHE A 527 -2.32 -20.88 -39.95
N LEU A 528 -2.94 -20.19 -39.00
CA LEU A 528 -3.67 -18.95 -39.19
C LEU A 528 -2.87 -17.79 -38.62
N LYS A 529 -2.76 -16.69 -39.37
CA LYS A 529 -2.48 -15.36 -38.83
C LYS A 529 -3.77 -14.55 -38.88
N ALA A 530 -4.19 -14.00 -37.74
CA ALA A 530 -5.42 -13.22 -37.66
C ALA A 530 -5.22 -11.96 -36.82
N GLY A 531 -5.85 -10.86 -37.23
CA GLY A 531 -5.75 -9.58 -36.55
C GLY A 531 -6.47 -8.48 -37.32
N GLN A 532 -5.96 -7.25 -37.23
CA GLN A 532 -6.42 -6.12 -38.03
C GLN A 532 -5.21 -5.52 -38.76
N ASN A 533 -5.37 -5.12 -40.04
CA ASN A 533 -4.25 -4.66 -40.85
C ASN A 533 -3.52 -3.47 -40.20
N GLY A 534 -2.22 -3.64 -39.92
CA GLY A 534 -1.37 -2.62 -39.30
C GLY A 534 -1.78 -2.22 -37.87
N LEU A 535 -2.66 -2.98 -37.22
CA LEU A 535 -2.73 -3.00 -35.76
C LEU A 535 -1.49 -3.79 -35.27
N CYS A 536 -1.22 -3.82 -33.96
CA CYS A 536 -0.20 -4.68 -33.35
C CYS A 536 -0.06 -6.05 -34.05
N ASP A 537 1.16 -6.60 -34.10
CA ASP A 537 1.48 -7.75 -34.95
C ASP A 537 0.46 -8.89 -34.80
N PRO A 538 -0.14 -9.36 -35.92
CA PRO A 538 -1.19 -10.37 -35.86
C PRO A 538 -0.64 -11.67 -35.25
N PRO A 539 -1.27 -12.22 -34.19
CA PRO A 539 -0.87 -13.49 -33.62
C PRO A 539 -0.91 -14.60 -34.67
N GLN A 540 0.02 -15.54 -34.54
CA GLN A 540 0.03 -16.80 -35.28
C GLN A 540 -0.54 -17.92 -34.41
N SER A 541 -1.41 -18.74 -34.99
CA SER A 541 -1.92 -19.95 -34.34
C SER A 541 -0.84 -21.02 -34.20
N ALA A 542 -1.16 -22.07 -33.43
CA ALA A 542 -0.48 -23.36 -33.55
C ALA A 542 -0.67 -23.96 -34.95
N ASN A 543 0.15 -24.98 -35.26
CA ASN A 543 0.01 -25.74 -36.49
C ASN A 543 -1.15 -26.76 -36.36
N PHE A 544 -2.04 -26.78 -37.34
CA PHE A 544 -3.17 -27.70 -37.44
C PHE A 544 -2.98 -28.64 -38.63
N THR A 545 -3.11 -29.95 -38.43
CA THR A 545 -2.86 -30.96 -39.48
C THR A 545 -4.17 -31.62 -39.93
N ILE A 546 -4.43 -31.56 -41.24
CA ILE A 546 -5.45 -32.37 -41.92
C ILE A 546 -4.74 -33.62 -42.45
N ASP A 547 -5.04 -34.78 -41.87
CA ASP A 547 -4.45 -36.07 -42.28
C ASP A 547 -5.15 -36.65 -43.52
N GLY A 548 -4.36 -37.07 -44.50
CA GLY A 548 -4.81 -37.73 -45.73
C GLY A 548 -4.96 -39.25 -45.61
N ASN A 549 -4.50 -39.86 -44.50
CA ASN A 549 -4.61 -41.29 -44.21
C ASN A 549 -5.62 -41.59 -43.08
N ALA A 550 -6.42 -40.59 -42.66
CA ALA A 550 -7.39 -40.78 -41.61
C ALA A 550 -8.43 -41.85 -42.00
N ASN A 551 -8.83 -42.67 -41.04
CA ASN A 551 -9.76 -43.79 -41.19
C ASN A 551 -11.24 -43.36 -41.38
N GLY A 552 -11.50 -42.07 -41.57
CA GLY A 552 -12.85 -41.52 -41.80
C GLY A 552 -13.68 -41.44 -40.54
N ILE A 553 -13.06 -41.71 -39.40
CA ILE A 553 -13.64 -41.64 -38.07
C ILE A 553 -12.98 -40.44 -37.39
N ASN A 554 -13.74 -39.37 -37.21
CA ASN A 554 -13.35 -38.26 -36.35
C ASN A 554 -13.95 -38.49 -34.96
N ASP A 555 -13.10 -38.98 -34.06
CA ASP A 555 -13.39 -39.14 -32.64
C ASP A 555 -12.69 -38.08 -31.78
N LEU A 556 -12.17 -36.99 -32.36
CA LEU A 556 -11.57 -35.88 -31.60
C LEU A 556 -12.59 -35.13 -30.72
N GLN A 557 -13.86 -35.15 -31.12
CA GLN A 557 -14.99 -34.56 -30.38
C GLN A 557 -15.87 -35.64 -29.72
N ILE A 558 -15.32 -36.84 -29.52
CA ILE A 558 -16.03 -37.95 -28.88
C ILE A 558 -16.56 -37.53 -27.51
N ASP A 559 -17.86 -37.67 -27.34
CA ASP A 559 -18.54 -37.45 -26.07
C ASP A 559 -18.76 -38.82 -25.45
N LYS A 560 -17.89 -39.20 -24.52
CA LYS A 560 -18.00 -40.44 -23.79
C LYS A 560 -18.38 -40.14 -22.35
N ASN A 561 -19.34 -40.88 -21.82
CA ASN A 561 -19.64 -40.83 -20.40
C ASN A 561 -19.22 -42.15 -19.76
N GLN A 562 -18.50 -42.01 -18.66
CA GLN A 562 -18.16 -43.12 -17.79
C GLN A 562 -19.44 -43.62 -17.08
N THR A 563 -19.39 -44.81 -16.48
CA THR A 563 -20.51 -45.35 -15.68
C THR A 563 -20.07 -45.61 -14.25
N TYR A 564 -20.99 -45.66 -13.28
CA TYR A 564 -20.67 -45.93 -11.88
C TYR A 564 -20.59 -47.43 -11.58
N CYS A 565 -20.00 -47.80 -10.44
CA CYS A 565 -19.97 -49.18 -9.97
C CYS A 565 -21.41 -49.74 -9.94
N GLY A 566 -21.63 -50.90 -10.56
CA GLY A 566 -22.93 -51.55 -10.62
C GLY A 566 -23.95 -50.94 -11.60
N SER A 567 -23.61 -49.88 -12.34
CA SER A 567 -24.50 -49.20 -13.30
C SER A 567 -24.14 -49.46 -14.77
N SER A 568 -25.12 -49.33 -15.68
CA SER A 568 -24.95 -49.41 -17.14
C SER A 568 -25.34 -48.09 -17.83
N MET A 569 -24.90 -46.94 -17.31
CA MET A 569 -25.22 -45.61 -17.86
C MET A 569 -24.13 -45.04 -18.77
N GLY A 570 -23.11 -45.83 -19.10
CA GLY A 570 -22.02 -45.39 -19.95
C GLY A 570 -22.50 -45.17 -21.39
N TYR A 571 -21.90 -44.21 -22.08
CA TYR A 571 -22.17 -43.95 -23.49
C TYR A 571 -20.93 -43.51 -24.25
N ILE A 572 -20.99 -43.63 -25.58
CA ILE A 572 -20.04 -43.06 -26.54
C ILE A 572 -20.85 -42.42 -27.67
N LYS A 573 -20.71 -41.10 -27.83
CA LYS A 573 -21.48 -40.22 -28.74
C LYS A 573 -20.56 -39.30 -29.53
N LYS A 574 -21.15 -38.56 -30.48
CA LYS A 574 -20.51 -37.47 -31.25
C LYS A 574 -19.28 -37.91 -32.06
N ILE A 575 -19.17 -39.20 -32.34
CA ILE A 575 -18.20 -39.69 -33.29
C ILE A 575 -18.72 -39.38 -34.69
N THR A 576 -18.07 -38.44 -35.36
CA THR A 576 -18.43 -38.07 -36.72
C THR A 576 -17.73 -39.03 -37.66
N VAL A 577 -18.51 -39.75 -38.45
CA VAL A 577 -17.99 -40.61 -39.51
C VAL A 577 -18.21 -39.90 -40.84
N VAL A 578 -17.21 -39.93 -41.71
CA VAL A 578 -17.30 -39.33 -43.04
C VAL A 578 -18.46 -39.98 -43.81
N ASN A 579 -19.30 -39.15 -44.45
CA ASN A 579 -20.53 -39.53 -45.14
C ASN A 579 -21.59 -40.24 -44.26
N ASP A 580 -21.48 -40.12 -42.92
CA ASP A 580 -22.35 -40.75 -41.91
C ASP A 580 -22.64 -42.24 -42.17
N LEU A 581 -21.61 -42.99 -42.55
CA LEU A 581 -21.72 -44.43 -42.76
C LEU A 581 -22.23 -45.16 -41.50
N PRO A 582 -23.09 -46.19 -41.65
CA PRO A 582 -23.66 -46.94 -40.53
C PRO A 582 -22.58 -47.65 -39.72
N ARG A 583 -22.79 -47.73 -38.40
CA ARG A 583 -21.83 -48.23 -37.42
C ARG A 583 -22.34 -49.55 -36.83
N THR A 584 -21.44 -50.49 -36.57
CA THR A 584 -21.76 -51.68 -35.77
C THR A 584 -20.80 -51.77 -34.59
N TRP A 585 -21.33 -51.68 -33.38
CA TRP A 585 -20.58 -51.66 -32.12
C TRP A 585 -20.40 -53.07 -31.54
N TYR A 586 -19.21 -53.29 -30.97
CA TYR A 586 -18.77 -54.53 -30.35
C TYR A 586 -18.19 -54.26 -28.96
N ARG A 587 -18.34 -55.22 -28.05
CA ARG A 587 -17.58 -55.26 -26.80
C ARG A 587 -16.33 -56.12 -26.99
N VAL A 588 -15.17 -55.65 -26.55
CA VAL A 588 -13.91 -56.43 -26.63
C VAL A 588 -14.05 -57.70 -25.79
N GLY A 589 -13.82 -58.86 -26.42
CA GLY A 589 -14.03 -60.18 -25.80
C GLY A 589 -15.50 -60.63 -25.72
N GLY A 590 -16.43 -59.85 -26.30
CA GLY A 590 -17.86 -60.17 -26.40
C GLY A 590 -18.40 -60.04 -27.83
N GLY A 591 -19.73 -60.00 -27.98
CA GLY A 591 -20.42 -59.87 -29.26
C GLY A 591 -20.81 -58.43 -29.63
N ILE A 592 -21.68 -58.31 -30.64
CA ILE A 592 -22.31 -57.05 -31.04
C ILE A 592 -23.15 -56.50 -29.88
N VAL A 593 -23.07 -55.19 -29.64
CA VAL A 593 -23.79 -54.50 -28.56
C VAL A 593 -24.74 -53.40 -29.04
N SER A 594 -24.56 -52.85 -30.25
CA SER A 594 -25.44 -51.83 -30.84
C SER A 594 -25.13 -51.65 -32.34
N ASP A 595 -26.08 -51.14 -33.12
CA ASP A 595 -25.96 -50.71 -34.52
C ASP A 595 -26.32 -49.22 -34.73
N LYS A 596 -26.54 -48.49 -33.63
CA LYS A 596 -26.85 -47.06 -33.66
C LYS A 596 -25.60 -46.20 -33.88
N ASN A 597 -25.83 -44.97 -34.34
CA ASN A 597 -24.77 -43.96 -34.49
C ASN A 597 -24.03 -43.71 -33.18
N ASP A 598 -24.76 -43.68 -32.07
CA ASP A 598 -24.24 -43.55 -30.72
C ASP A 598 -24.37 -44.88 -29.94
N LEU A 599 -23.39 -45.21 -29.10
CA LEU A 599 -23.48 -46.31 -28.14
C LEU A 599 -23.97 -45.77 -26.80
N GLU A 600 -25.08 -46.27 -26.27
CA GLU A 600 -25.67 -45.79 -25.02
C GLU A 600 -26.05 -46.95 -24.08
N ASN A 601 -26.17 -46.63 -22.79
CA ASN A 601 -26.65 -47.54 -21.75
C ASN A 601 -25.84 -48.83 -21.59
N VAL A 602 -24.51 -48.71 -21.62
CA VAL A 602 -23.59 -49.85 -21.51
C VAL A 602 -22.78 -49.81 -20.20
N PRO A 603 -22.42 -50.98 -19.64
CA PRO A 603 -21.57 -51.05 -18.44
C PRO A 603 -20.11 -50.69 -18.76
N ALA A 604 -19.29 -50.55 -17.72
CA ALA A 604 -17.86 -50.34 -17.87
C ALA A 604 -17.21 -51.48 -18.69
N GLY A 605 -16.29 -51.14 -19.57
CA GLY A 605 -15.70 -52.08 -20.51
C GLY A 605 -15.03 -51.40 -21.69
N LYS A 606 -14.47 -52.23 -22.57
CA LYS A 606 -13.81 -51.81 -23.81
C LYS A 606 -14.74 -52.10 -24.99
N TYR A 607 -14.96 -51.11 -25.84
CA TYR A 607 -15.88 -51.14 -26.98
C TYR A 607 -15.18 -50.64 -28.24
N TYR A 608 -15.60 -51.09 -29.41
CA TYR A 608 -15.14 -50.58 -30.71
C TYR A 608 -16.28 -50.72 -31.72
N PHE A 609 -16.22 -50.04 -32.86
CA PHE A 609 -17.18 -50.22 -33.94
C PHE A 609 -16.50 -50.38 -35.29
N THR A 610 -17.26 -50.87 -36.26
CA THR A 610 -16.83 -50.95 -37.67
C THR A 610 -17.77 -50.15 -38.56
N ILE A 611 -17.23 -49.55 -39.63
CA ILE A 611 -17.96 -48.85 -40.70
C ILE A 611 -17.59 -49.43 -42.06
N GLY A 612 -18.50 -49.32 -43.02
CA GLY A 612 -18.31 -49.82 -44.39
C GLY A 612 -18.34 -51.34 -44.53
N ASP A 613 -18.19 -51.83 -45.77
CA ASP A 613 -18.18 -53.25 -46.12
C ASP A 613 -16.99 -53.62 -47.04
N GLY A 614 -16.74 -54.92 -47.20
CA GLY A 614 -15.73 -55.45 -48.12
C GLY A 614 -14.32 -54.86 -47.92
N ALA A 615 -13.71 -54.38 -49.00
CA ALA A 615 -12.38 -53.75 -48.99
C ALA A 615 -12.35 -52.34 -48.36
N CYS A 616 -13.52 -51.78 -48.02
CA CYS A 616 -13.69 -50.47 -47.38
C CYS A 616 -14.16 -50.62 -45.92
N LYS A 617 -13.98 -51.80 -45.30
CA LYS A 617 -14.28 -52.00 -43.88
C LYS A 617 -13.20 -51.37 -43.01
N VAL A 618 -13.58 -50.34 -42.26
CA VAL A 618 -12.70 -49.68 -41.29
C VAL A 618 -13.16 -50.01 -39.87
N THR A 619 -12.19 -50.32 -39.00
CA THR A 619 -12.43 -50.54 -37.57
C THR A 619 -11.96 -49.31 -36.80
N SER A 620 -12.80 -48.84 -35.87
CA SER A 620 -12.45 -47.75 -34.97
C SER A 620 -11.33 -48.13 -34.01
N ASN A 621 -10.80 -47.13 -33.29
CA ASN A 621 -10.03 -47.40 -32.09
C ASN A 621 -10.90 -48.09 -31.02
N ILE A 622 -10.25 -48.71 -30.03
CA ILE A 622 -10.93 -49.22 -28.84
C ILE A 622 -11.22 -48.07 -27.89
N TYR A 623 -12.49 -47.85 -27.61
CA TYR A 623 -12.99 -46.91 -26.62
C TYR A 623 -13.21 -47.61 -25.29
N THR A 624 -12.66 -47.06 -24.21
CA THR A 624 -12.88 -47.59 -22.87
C THR A 624 -13.92 -46.72 -22.16
N ILE A 625 -15.02 -47.35 -21.74
CA ILE A 625 -15.92 -46.79 -20.74
C ILE A 625 -15.39 -47.24 -19.39
N GLU A 626 -14.77 -46.30 -18.71
CA GLU A 626 -14.24 -46.52 -17.38
C GLU A 626 -15.37 -46.56 -16.36
N ASN A 627 -15.12 -47.30 -15.29
CA ASN A 627 -15.95 -47.20 -14.12
C ASN A 627 -15.51 -45.95 -13.34
N ILE A 628 -16.43 -45.03 -13.07
CA ILE A 628 -16.21 -43.91 -12.17
C ILE A 628 -16.04 -44.52 -10.77
N ILE A 629 -14.78 -44.63 -10.35
CA ILE A 629 -14.48 -44.79 -8.94
C ILE A 629 -14.75 -43.43 -8.32
N ILE A 630 -15.91 -43.27 -7.69
CA ILE A 630 -16.16 -42.09 -6.87
C ILE A 630 -15.17 -42.15 -5.73
N THR A 631 -14.20 -41.23 -5.75
CA THR A 631 -13.24 -41.05 -4.66
C THR A 631 -13.78 -39.97 -3.73
N TYR A 632 -14.16 -40.40 -2.53
CA TYR A 632 -14.41 -39.51 -1.42
C TYR A 632 -13.08 -39.08 -0.82
N THR A 633 -12.79 -37.78 -0.82
CA THR A 633 -11.59 -37.22 -0.19
C THR A 633 -12.03 -36.06 0.68
N ALA A 634 -11.58 -36.03 1.94
CA ALA A 634 -11.81 -34.87 2.79
C ALA A 634 -10.99 -33.69 2.28
N ARG A 635 -11.60 -32.51 2.15
CA ARG A 635 -10.88 -31.34 1.63
C ARG A 635 -9.89 -30.85 2.69
N PRO A 636 -8.58 -30.74 2.40
CA PRO A 636 -7.56 -30.45 3.43
C PRO A 636 -7.87 -29.20 4.28
N ASN A 637 -8.40 -28.13 3.68
CA ASN A 637 -8.73 -26.88 4.37
C ASN A 637 -10.10 -26.88 5.08
N GLN A 638 -10.84 -27.99 5.04
CA GLN A 638 -12.15 -28.16 5.70
C GLN A 638 -12.17 -29.37 6.65
N VAL A 639 -10.99 -29.85 7.07
CA VAL A 639 -10.87 -30.81 8.17
C VAL A 639 -10.46 -30.03 9.41
N GLN A 640 -11.28 -30.11 10.46
CA GLN A 640 -10.96 -29.52 11.75
C GLN A 640 -10.57 -30.63 12.73
N ILE A 641 -9.30 -30.65 13.09
CA ILE A 641 -8.78 -31.55 14.11
C ILE A 641 -8.64 -30.73 15.40
N LYS A 642 -9.31 -31.18 16.44
CA LYS A 642 -9.12 -30.71 17.81
C LYS A 642 -8.32 -31.77 18.55
N ASN A 643 -7.12 -31.41 18.98
CA ASN A 643 -6.27 -32.25 19.81
C ASN A 643 -6.94 -32.55 21.15
N ALA A 644 -6.64 -33.72 21.70
CA ALA A 644 -7.03 -34.08 23.04
C ALA A 644 -6.25 -33.22 24.06
N THR A 645 -6.92 -32.85 25.15
CA THR A 645 -6.41 -31.87 26.12
C THR A 645 -6.45 -32.45 27.53
N CYS A 646 -5.41 -32.13 28.30
CA CYS A 646 -5.29 -32.43 29.72
C CYS A 646 -5.42 -33.94 30.03
N GLY A 647 -4.88 -34.81 29.18
CA GLY A 647 -4.92 -36.26 29.35
C GLY A 647 -6.30 -36.90 29.19
N ASN A 648 -7.30 -36.20 28.63
CA ASN A 648 -8.65 -36.72 28.42
C ASN A 648 -8.89 -37.15 26.97
N ASP A 649 -9.81 -38.08 26.78
CA ASP A 649 -10.29 -38.53 25.47
C ASP A 649 -11.31 -37.56 24.87
N ASN A 650 -10.94 -36.27 24.74
CA ASN A 650 -11.81 -35.20 24.25
C ASN A 650 -11.38 -34.63 22.89
N GLY A 651 -10.51 -35.35 22.18
CA GLY A 651 -10.11 -35.04 20.83
C GLY A 651 -11.26 -35.24 19.84
N SER A 652 -11.25 -34.51 18.73
CA SER A 652 -12.28 -34.64 17.70
C SER A 652 -11.76 -34.33 16.30
N ILE A 653 -12.29 -35.03 15.30
CA ILE A 653 -12.09 -34.73 13.89
C ILE A 653 -13.45 -34.41 13.28
N ALA A 654 -13.62 -33.19 12.82
CA ALA A 654 -14.80 -32.74 12.09
C ALA A 654 -14.47 -32.58 10.59
N ILE A 655 -15.24 -33.25 9.74
CA ILE A 655 -15.14 -33.11 8.29
C ILE A 655 -16.22 -32.10 7.86
N LEU A 656 -15.80 -30.90 7.47
CA LEU A 656 -16.70 -29.80 7.07
C LEU A 656 -16.89 -29.72 5.56
N GLY A 657 -16.14 -30.50 4.79
CA GLY A 657 -16.24 -30.52 3.34
C GLY A 657 -15.42 -31.62 2.69
N TYR A 658 -15.87 -31.99 1.50
CA TYR A 658 -15.27 -32.99 0.64
C TYR A 658 -14.81 -32.31 -0.65
N GLU A 659 -13.74 -32.82 -1.27
CA GLU A 659 -13.23 -32.25 -2.51
C GLU A 659 -14.21 -32.44 -3.67
N ASN A 660 -14.82 -33.63 -3.74
CA ASN A 660 -15.69 -34.02 -4.84
C ASN A 660 -17.15 -34.18 -4.37
N GLN A 661 -17.40 -35.24 -3.60
CA GLN A 661 -18.73 -35.64 -3.18
C GLN A 661 -18.70 -36.10 -1.72
N LYS A 662 -19.78 -35.78 -1.00
CA LYS A 662 -20.05 -36.32 0.33
C LYS A 662 -20.56 -37.78 0.21
N PRO A 663 -19.93 -38.75 0.89
CA PRO A 663 -20.46 -40.11 0.95
C PRO A 663 -21.81 -40.19 1.66
N ASP A 664 -22.57 -41.23 1.36
CA ASP A 664 -23.87 -41.49 1.98
C ASP A 664 -23.74 -42.08 3.40
N SER A 665 -22.66 -42.80 3.69
CA SER A 665 -22.36 -43.32 5.03
C SER A 665 -20.86 -43.41 5.31
N PHE A 666 -20.52 -43.51 6.60
CA PHE A 666 -19.16 -43.33 7.11
C PHE A 666 -18.80 -44.38 8.15
N LYS A 667 -17.53 -44.77 8.19
CA LYS A 667 -16.96 -45.58 9.27
C LYS A 667 -15.56 -45.11 9.62
N TRP A 668 -15.31 -44.97 10.92
CA TRP A 668 -14.00 -44.67 11.50
C TRP A 668 -13.35 -45.95 12.02
N PHE A 669 -12.05 -46.06 11.78
CA PHE A 669 -11.21 -47.16 12.25
C PHE A 669 -10.04 -46.61 13.06
N ASP A 670 -9.67 -47.30 14.13
CA ASP A 670 -8.43 -47.04 14.87
C ASP A 670 -7.18 -47.55 14.12
N ALA A 671 -6.00 -47.35 14.70
CA ALA A 671 -4.74 -47.81 14.14
C ALA A 671 -4.61 -49.35 14.04
N GLN A 672 -5.46 -50.10 14.76
CA GLN A 672 -5.53 -51.56 14.74
C GLN A 672 -6.60 -52.07 13.76
N ASN A 673 -7.20 -51.17 12.96
CA ASN A 673 -8.30 -51.43 12.03
C ASN A 673 -9.59 -51.93 12.69
N ASN A 674 -9.80 -51.64 13.98
CA ASN A 674 -11.10 -51.88 14.61
C ASN A 674 -12.05 -50.73 14.27
N GLU A 675 -13.29 -51.05 13.92
CA GLU A 675 -14.33 -50.04 13.72
C GLU A 675 -14.70 -49.41 15.07
N ILE A 676 -14.55 -48.10 15.20
CA ILE A 676 -14.83 -47.37 16.44
C ILE A 676 -16.12 -46.56 16.38
N ARG A 677 -16.53 -46.09 15.19
CA ARG A 677 -17.73 -45.26 15.05
C ARG A 677 -18.23 -45.22 13.61
N ALA A 678 -19.55 -45.19 13.41
CA ALA A 678 -20.19 -45.06 12.10
C ALA A 678 -20.82 -43.67 11.91
N THR A 679 -20.03 -42.61 12.07
CA THR A 679 -20.46 -41.21 11.98
C THR A 679 -19.54 -40.41 11.07
N GLU A 680 -20.03 -39.30 10.52
CA GLU A 680 -19.23 -38.39 9.68
C GLU A 680 -18.09 -37.76 10.48
N ASN A 681 -18.40 -37.20 11.64
CA ASN A 681 -17.43 -36.62 12.57
C ASN A 681 -17.07 -37.62 13.67
N LEU A 682 -15.81 -37.59 14.10
CA LEU A 682 -15.31 -38.36 15.23
C LEU A 682 -15.18 -37.42 16.43
N LEU A 683 -15.85 -37.74 17.54
CA LEU A 683 -15.87 -36.94 18.77
C LEU A 683 -15.45 -37.81 19.95
N ASP A 684 -14.87 -37.17 20.96
CA ASP A 684 -14.55 -37.76 22.27
C ASP A 684 -13.66 -39.01 22.17
N VAL A 685 -12.51 -38.85 21.53
CA VAL A 685 -11.53 -39.92 21.36
C VAL A 685 -10.15 -39.55 21.91
N ALA A 686 -9.39 -40.58 22.28
CA ALA A 686 -8.02 -40.48 22.75
C ALA A 686 -7.06 -39.94 21.67
N PRO A 687 -5.87 -39.42 22.04
CA PRO A 687 -4.78 -39.22 21.09
C PRO A 687 -4.47 -40.50 20.30
N GLY A 688 -4.30 -40.39 18.99
CA GLY A 688 -4.10 -41.56 18.13
C GLY A 688 -4.36 -41.29 16.66
N LYS A 689 -4.14 -42.33 15.85
CA LYS A 689 -4.37 -42.32 14.40
C LYS A 689 -5.72 -42.96 14.07
N TYR A 690 -6.48 -42.27 13.22
CA TYR A 690 -7.83 -42.64 12.85
C TYR A 690 -8.00 -42.60 11.33
N THR A 691 -8.63 -43.64 10.78
CA THR A 691 -8.91 -43.76 9.35
C THR A 691 -10.41 -43.62 9.10
N LEU A 692 -10.79 -42.72 8.19
CA LEU A 692 -12.18 -42.57 7.77
C LEU A 692 -12.42 -43.28 6.43
N MET A 693 -13.45 -44.12 6.38
CA MET A 693 -13.96 -44.77 5.18
C MET A 693 -15.33 -44.20 4.80
N GLY A 694 -15.54 -43.95 3.50
CA GLY A 694 -16.81 -43.50 2.94
C GLY A 694 -17.45 -44.55 2.05
N TYR A 695 -18.78 -44.62 2.07
CA TYR A 695 -19.58 -45.55 1.28
C TYR A 695 -20.73 -44.80 0.59
N GLY A 696 -20.91 -45.04 -0.71
CA GLY A 696 -22.00 -44.47 -1.50
C GLY A 696 -23.14 -45.44 -1.80
N ILE A 697 -24.29 -44.90 -2.19
CA ILE A 697 -25.52 -45.61 -2.54
C ILE A 697 -25.35 -46.56 -3.75
N ASN A 698 -24.34 -46.30 -4.59
CA ASN A 698 -24.01 -47.09 -5.79
C ASN A 698 -23.01 -48.24 -5.49
N GLY A 699 -22.70 -48.52 -4.22
CA GLY A 699 -21.77 -49.59 -3.82
C GLY A 699 -20.27 -49.22 -3.95
N CYS A 700 -19.94 -47.96 -4.26
CA CYS A 700 -18.56 -47.45 -4.21
C CYS A 700 -18.14 -47.21 -2.75
N SER A 701 -16.96 -47.67 -2.35
CA SER A 701 -16.35 -47.33 -1.06
C SER A 701 -14.86 -47.07 -1.18
N ASN A 702 -14.35 -46.03 -0.52
CA ASN A 702 -12.92 -45.75 -0.44
C ASN A 702 -12.53 -45.05 0.87
N LYS A 703 -11.22 -45.05 1.14
CA LYS A 703 -10.62 -44.29 2.25
C LYS A 703 -10.69 -42.80 1.95
N ILE A 704 -11.26 -42.04 2.89
CA ILE A 704 -11.43 -40.57 2.82
C ILE A 704 -10.16 -39.85 3.28
N GLY A 705 -9.51 -40.38 4.30
CA GLY A 705 -8.32 -39.80 4.88
C GLY A 705 -7.84 -40.56 6.11
N GLU A 706 -6.59 -40.29 6.47
CA GLU A 706 -5.97 -40.68 7.74
C GLU A 706 -5.68 -39.40 8.52
N PHE A 707 -6.05 -39.40 9.79
CA PHE A 707 -5.98 -38.23 10.65
C PHE A 707 -5.34 -38.62 11.97
N GLU A 708 -4.59 -37.70 12.55
CA GLU A 708 -3.90 -37.91 13.82
C GLU A 708 -4.37 -36.85 14.81
N ILE A 709 -4.86 -37.31 15.96
CA ILE A 709 -5.14 -36.46 17.12
C ILE A 709 -3.93 -36.54 18.03
N PHE A 710 -3.30 -35.40 18.28
CA PHE A 710 -2.20 -35.29 19.24
C PHE A 710 -2.72 -34.96 20.64
N GLU A 711 -1.87 -35.20 21.63
CA GLU A 711 -2.05 -34.62 22.96
C GLU A 711 -1.49 -33.19 22.97
N ALA A 712 -2.32 -32.23 23.37
CA ALA A 712 -1.90 -30.83 23.48
C ALA A 712 -0.83 -30.68 24.59
N PRO A 713 0.26 -29.93 24.35
CA PRO A 713 1.31 -29.77 25.34
C PRO A 713 0.85 -28.91 26.52
N LEU A 714 1.28 -29.28 27.73
CA LEU A 714 0.96 -28.57 28.97
C LEU A 714 1.82 -27.29 29.15
N PRO A 715 1.32 -26.28 29.89
CA PRO A 715 2.13 -25.14 30.32
C PRO A 715 3.42 -25.55 31.04
N ILE A 716 4.53 -24.91 30.68
CA ILE A 716 5.81 -25.05 31.35
C ILE A 716 6.12 -23.72 32.04
N ILE A 717 6.19 -23.74 33.36
CA ILE A 717 6.55 -22.56 34.16
C ILE A 717 8.06 -22.49 34.29
N ASN A 718 8.67 -21.44 33.75
CA ASN A 718 10.10 -21.21 33.81
C ASN A 718 10.45 -20.13 34.84
N TYR A 719 11.19 -20.54 35.87
CA TYR A 719 11.66 -19.70 36.96
C TYR A 719 13.12 -19.24 36.80
N ALA A 720 13.81 -19.58 35.71
CA ALA A 720 15.26 -19.38 35.57
C ALA A 720 15.71 -17.91 35.64
N ALA A 721 14.86 -16.98 35.19
CA ALA A 721 15.12 -15.54 35.25
C ALA A 721 14.37 -14.85 36.41
N MET A 722 13.77 -15.62 37.32
CA MET A 722 12.95 -15.06 38.39
C MET A 722 13.81 -14.28 39.38
N GLN A 723 13.42 -13.03 39.64
CA GLN A 723 13.97 -12.21 40.71
C GLN A 723 12.94 -12.05 41.82
N GLN A 724 13.42 -11.89 43.05
CA GLN A 724 12.61 -11.72 44.25
C GLN A 724 13.01 -10.42 44.94
N TYR A 725 12.02 -9.70 45.45
CA TYR A 725 12.21 -8.44 46.16
C TYR A 725 11.40 -8.45 47.44
N ILE A 726 11.93 -7.85 48.51
CA ILE A 726 11.16 -7.51 49.70
C ILE A 726 11.16 -6.00 49.91
N ASN A 727 10.01 -5.47 50.30
CA ASN A 727 9.87 -4.07 50.66
C ASN A 727 10.59 -3.76 51.98
N CYS A 728 10.89 -2.49 52.17
CA CYS A 728 11.78 -1.96 53.20
C CYS A 728 11.32 -2.23 54.64
N ASP A 729 10.03 -2.45 54.85
CA ASP A 729 9.43 -2.79 56.14
C ASP A 729 9.45 -4.30 56.45
N GLY A 730 9.94 -5.12 55.51
CA GLY A 730 9.97 -6.57 55.62
C GLY A 730 8.61 -7.26 55.52
N LYS A 731 7.54 -6.53 55.14
CA LYS A 731 6.16 -7.04 55.21
C LYS A 731 5.57 -7.47 53.89
N ALA A 732 6.21 -7.12 52.77
CA ALA A 732 5.65 -7.37 51.45
C ALA A 732 6.72 -7.82 50.44
N ILE A 733 6.44 -8.88 49.70
CA ILE A 733 7.31 -9.45 48.67
C ILE A 733 6.74 -9.18 47.27
N SER A 734 7.63 -9.14 46.27
CA SER A 734 7.28 -9.12 44.85
C SER A 734 8.21 -10.01 44.04
N THR A 735 7.74 -10.51 42.90
CA THR A 735 8.57 -11.25 41.93
C THR A 735 8.62 -10.55 40.57
N SER A 736 9.62 -10.87 39.76
CA SER A 736 9.67 -10.51 38.34
C SER A 736 10.36 -11.61 37.55
N GLY A 737 10.22 -11.61 36.21
CA GLY A 737 11.01 -12.49 35.33
C GLY A 737 10.50 -13.94 35.16
N ILE A 738 9.34 -14.30 35.70
CA ILE A 738 8.71 -15.60 35.44
C ILE A 738 8.19 -15.63 33.99
N ALA A 739 8.42 -16.73 33.28
CA ALA A 739 7.95 -16.92 31.90
C ALA A 739 7.17 -18.24 31.77
N ILE A 740 6.13 -18.26 30.93
CA ILE A 740 5.36 -19.46 30.61
C ILE A 740 5.62 -19.88 29.16
N ASN A 741 6.00 -21.13 28.97
CA ASN A 741 6.30 -21.72 27.67
C ASN A 741 5.44 -22.98 27.42
N GLY A 742 5.57 -23.57 26.24
CA GLY A 742 5.13 -24.94 25.98
C GLY A 742 3.66 -25.14 25.62
N SER A 743 2.75 -24.17 25.83
CA SER A 743 1.32 -24.33 25.52
C SER A 743 0.69 -23.09 24.88
N THR A 744 -0.64 -22.99 24.84
CA THR A 744 -1.37 -22.02 24.00
C THR A 744 -1.89 -20.82 24.79
N ASN A 745 -1.52 -19.61 24.38
CA ASN A 745 -2.03 -18.35 24.93
C ASN A 745 -3.53 -18.12 24.63
N PRO A 746 -4.28 -17.37 25.46
CA PRO A 746 -3.82 -16.68 26.69
C PRO A 746 -3.74 -17.61 27.91
N TYR A 747 -2.84 -17.28 28.85
CA TYR A 747 -2.75 -17.93 30.15
C TYR A 747 -3.53 -17.16 31.22
N THR A 748 -4.09 -17.89 32.17
CA THR A 748 -4.57 -17.35 33.44
C THR A 748 -3.71 -17.87 34.58
N TYR A 749 -3.49 -17.01 35.58
CA TYR A 749 -2.56 -17.24 36.67
C TYR A 749 -3.30 -17.22 37.98
N LYS A 750 -2.89 -18.07 38.92
CA LYS A 750 -3.41 -18.09 40.27
C LYS A 750 -2.29 -18.42 41.23
N TRP A 751 -1.92 -17.46 42.05
CA TRP A 751 -1.00 -17.69 43.17
C TRP A 751 -1.79 -18.13 44.40
N LEU A 752 -1.41 -19.27 44.96
CA LEU A 752 -2.04 -19.86 46.13
C LEU A 752 -1.08 -19.80 47.31
N ASN A 753 -1.57 -19.41 48.49
CA ASN A 753 -0.84 -19.56 49.74
C ASN A 753 -0.93 -21.01 50.27
N GLU A 754 -0.26 -21.31 51.40
CA GLU A 754 -0.28 -22.65 52.00
C GLU A 754 -1.68 -23.14 52.41
N ASP A 755 -2.62 -22.23 52.69
CA ASP A 755 -4.02 -22.55 52.99
C ASP A 755 -4.87 -22.81 51.73
N GLY A 756 -4.28 -22.69 50.53
CA GLY A 756 -4.97 -22.82 49.26
C GLY A 756 -5.78 -21.59 48.83
N ASN A 757 -5.62 -20.45 49.51
CA ASN A 757 -6.28 -19.19 49.19
C ASN A 757 -5.56 -18.44 48.07
N THR A 758 -6.32 -17.79 47.19
CA THR A 758 -5.77 -16.98 46.10
C THR A 758 -5.22 -15.67 46.62
N VAL A 759 -3.95 -15.37 46.35
CA VAL A 759 -3.32 -14.11 46.74
C VAL A 759 -3.02 -13.17 45.57
N SER A 760 -2.96 -13.69 44.35
CA SER A 760 -2.78 -12.90 43.14
C SER A 760 -3.24 -13.69 41.92
N SER A 761 -3.67 -12.99 40.87
CA SER A 761 -4.01 -13.54 39.55
C SER A 761 -3.13 -12.98 38.42
N LEU A 762 -2.01 -12.35 38.78
CA LEU A 762 -0.98 -11.90 37.86
C LEU A 762 0.13 -12.96 37.73
N LEU A 763 0.87 -12.94 36.61
CA LEU A 763 2.02 -13.83 36.41
C LEU A 763 3.08 -13.65 37.51
N ASN A 764 3.31 -12.41 37.91
CA ASN A 764 4.21 -12.05 39.00
C ASN A 764 3.41 -11.54 40.20
N ILE A 765 3.77 -11.98 41.41
CA ILE A 765 3.19 -11.45 42.65
C ILE A 765 3.79 -10.09 42.97
N SER A 766 2.98 -9.20 43.54
CA SER A 766 3.44 -7.93 44.08
C SER A 766 2.69 -7.58 45.34
N GLY A 767 3.42 -7.22 46.39
CA GLY A 767 2.85 -6.70 47.62
C GLY A 767 2.24 -7.75 48.57
N VAL A 768 2.55 -9.04 48.42
CA VAL A 768 2.00 -10.11 49.28
C VAL A 768 2.88 -10.35 50.50
N ALA A 769 2.33 -10.86 51.61
CA ALA A 769 3.12 -11.12 52.82
C ALA A 769 4.20 -12.21 52.57
N PRO A 770 5.34 -12.20 53.29
CA PRO A 770 6.26 -13.34 53.30
C PRO A 770 5.53 -14.63 53.68
N GLY A 771 5.76 -15.70 52.93
CA GLY A 771 5.07 -16.98 53.07
C GLY A 771 5.46 -17.93 51.95
N LYS A 772 4.84 -19.11 51.89
CA LYS A 772 5.04 -20.02 50.76
C LYS A 772 3.89 -19.93 49.78
N TYR A 773 4.23 -19.92 48.49
CA TYR A 773 3.26 -19.78 47.41
C TYR A 773 3.51 -20.74 46.26
N ILE A 774 2.43 -21.21 45.64
CA ILE A 774 2.47 -21.99 44.39
C ILE A 774 1.80 -21.16 43.30
N LEU A 775 2.46 -21.05 42.14
CA LEU A 775 1.83 -20.50 40.94
C LEU A 775 1.13 -21.61 40.18
N LYS A 776 -0.16 -21.47 39.99
CA LYS A 776 -1.00 -22.29 39.13
C LYS A 776 -1.23 -21.57 37.82
N VAL A 777 -0.98 -22.26 36.71
CA VAL A 777 -1.13 -21.71 35.36
C VAL A 777 -2.14 -22.55 34.60
N ILE A 778 -3.12 -21.87 34.02
CA ILE A 778 -4.15 -22.49 33.19
C ILE A 778 -4.04 -21.88 31.80
N ASP A 779 -3.93 -22.74 30.77
CA ASP A 779 -3.89 -22.29 29.39
C ASP A 779 -5.27 -21.98 28.80
N LYS A 780 -5.29 -21.55 27.53
CA LYS A 780 -6.52 -21.28 26.80
C LYS A 780 -7.47 -22.48 26.76
N ASN A 781 -6.93 -23.69 26.80
CA ASN A 781 -7.69 -24.94 26.71
C ASN A 781 -8.19 -25.42 28.08
N GLY A 782 -7.89 -24.71 29.16
CA GLY A 782 -8.27 -25.07 30.52
C GLY A 782 -7.34 -26.10 31.16
N CYS A 783 -6.18 -26.40 30.55
CA CYS A 783 -5.22 -27.32 31.14
C CYS A 783 -4.42 -26.62 32.22
N GLU A 784 -4.43 -27.22 33.40
CA GLU A 784 -3.86 -26.66 34.62
C GLU A 784 -2.55 -27.36 34.99
N VAL A 785 -1.54 -26.56 35.32
CA VAL A 785 -0.27 -27.04 35.87
C VAL A 785 0.07 -26.25 37.12
N ASP A 786 0.43 -26.99 38.17
CA ASP A 786 0.99 -26.44 39.38
C ASP A 786 2.50 -26.25 39.23
N GLY A 787 2.96 -25.05 39.59
CA GLY A 787 4.37 -24.73 39.72
C GLY A 787 5.00 -25.33 40.97
N GLN A 788 6.31 -25.13 41.11
CA GLN A 788 6.99 -25.47 42.35
C GLN A 788 6.53 -24.57 43.50
N LEU A 789 6.60 -25.09 44.72
CA LEU A 789 6.41 -24.32 45.95
C LEU A 789 7.59 -23.36 46.15
N LEU A 790 7.31 -22.06 46.13
CA LEU A 790 8.29 -21.02 46.41
C LEU A 790 8.18 -20.58 47.87
N ASP A 791 9.27 -20.63 48.61
CA ASP A 791 9.33 -20.22 50.02
C ASP A 791 9.98 -18.84 50.14
N PHE A 792 9.21 -17.85 50.57
CA PHE A 792 9.67 -16.49 50.80
C PHE A 792 9.76 -16.13 52.29
N THR A 793 9.63 -17.10 53.20
CA THR A 793 9.68 -16.85 54.66
C THR A 793 11.04 -16.34 55.13
N THR A 794 12.12 -16.68 54.42
CA THR A 794 13.49 -16.25 54.75
C THR A 794 13.73 -14.77 54.46
N LEU A 795 12.99 -14.18 53.51
CA LEU A 795 13.05 -12.74 53.20
C LEU A 795 12.49 -11.87 54.34
N GLN A 796 11.72 -12.43 55.29
CA GLN A 796 11.15 -11.69 56.42
C GLN A 796 12.22 -11.22 57.44
N SER A 797 13.40 -11.84 57.45
CA SER A 797 14.43 -11.63 58.48
C SER A 797 15.32 -10.39 58.27
N SER A 798 14.98 -9.53 57.30
CA SER A 798 15.92 -8.61 56.63
C SER A 798 15.55 -7.12 56.59
N ALA A 799 14.90 -6.61 57.63
CA ALA A 799 14.97 -5.17 57.88
C ALA A 799 16.43 -4.80 58.22
N LEU A 800 16.93 -3.69 57.65
CA LEU A 800 18.23 -3.14 58.07
C LEU A 800 18.12 -2.67 59.52
N ASP A 801 18.78 -3.40 60.42
CA ASP A 801 18.93 -3.00 61.82
C ASP A 801 20.21 -2.16 61.91
N ILE A 802 20.03 -0.83 61.99
CA ILE A 802 21.11 0.15 61.92
C ILE A 802 21.38 0.68 63.34
N PRO A 803 22.39 0.16 64.06
CA PRO A 803 22.73 0.67 65.37
C PRO A 803 23.22 2.13 65.27
N ASN A 804 22.84 2.94 66.24
CA ASN A 804 23.19 4.37 66.30
C ASN A 804 24.42 4.65 67.16
N SER A 805 25.10 3.61 67.68
CA SER A 805 26.25 3.73 68.58
C SER A 805 27.24 2.59 68.38
N ILE A 806 28.55 2.87 68.55
CA ILE A 806 29.63 1.87 68.63
C ILE A 806 30.57 2.22 69.79
N THR A 807 31.22 1.21 70.37
CA THR A 807 32.20 1.34 71.47
C THR A 807 33.55 0.71 71.10
N PRO A 808 34.37 1.33 70.22
CA PRO A 808 35.64 0.75 69.79
C PRO A 808 36.72 0.83 70.89
N ASN A 809 36.62 -0.04 71.89
CA ASN A 809 37.50 -0.16 73.06
C ASN A 809 38.30 -1.48 73.07
N GLY A 810 38.02 -2.40 72.16
CA GLY A 810 38.72 -3.68 72.00
C GLY A 810 38.24 -4.81 72.91
N ASP A 811 37.04 -4.70 73.50
CA ASP A 811 36.45 -5.74 74.35
C ASP A 811 35.65 -6.80 73.56
N GLY A 812 35.54 -6.65 72.24
CA GLY A 812 34.81 -7.54 71.35
C GLY A 812 33.31 -7.24 71.24
N VAL A 813 32.81 -6.21 71.92
CA VAL A 813 31.40 -5.83 71.97
C VAL A 813 31.21 -4.45 71.34
N ASN A 814 30.42 -4.37 70.26
CA ASN A 814 30.14 -3.14 69.51
C ASN A 814 31.41 -2.38 69.05
N ASP A 815 32.54 -3.08 68.89
CA ASP A 815 33.79 -2.51 68.38
C ASP A 815 33.69 -2.04 66.92
N VAL A 816 32.72 -2.60 66.19
CA VAL A 816 32.40 -2.24 64.82
C VAL A 816 30.93 -1.91 64.67
N TRP A 817 30.62 -1.12 63.65
CA TRP A 817 29.26 -0.82 63.24
C TRP A 817 28.71 -2.05 62.50
N GLU A 818 28.10 -2.97 63.21
CA GLU A 818 27.53 -4.17 62.61
C GLU A 818 26.07 -3.91 62.23
N ILE A 819 25.75 -3.96 60.93
CA ILE A 819 24.39 -3.71 60.42
C ILE A 819 23.81 -5.04 59.93
N LYS A 820 22.73 -5.51 60.56
CA LYS A 820 22.07 -6.76 60.17
C LYS A 820 21.20 -6.54 58.92
N GLY A 821 20.99 -7.60 58.15
CA GLY A 821 20.16 -7.57 56.93
C GLY A 821 20.86 -7.03 55.67
N THR A 822 22.14 -6.66 55.76
CA THR A 822 22.93 -6.09 54.65
C THR A 822 23.16 -7.05 53.47
N HIS A 823 23.14 -8.37 53.69
CA HIS A 823 23.27 -9.39 52.65
C HIS A 823 22.17 -9.34 51.57
N ASN A 824 21.03 -8.72 51.87
CA ASN A 824 19.92 -8.54 50.92
C ASN A 824 20.14 -7.35 49.99
N TYR A 825 21.17 -6.54 50.25
CA TYR A 825 21.49 -5.33 49.49
C TYR A 825 22.95 -5.36 49.01
N PRO A 826 23.36 -6.36 48.20
CA PRO A 826 24.75 -6.52 47.76
C PRO A 826 25.27 -5.34 46.91
N ASN A 827 24.36 -4.51 46.38
CA ASN A 827 24.67 -3.32 45.60
C ASN A 827 24.55 -1.99 46.37
N GLY A 828 24.18 -2.03 47.66
CA GLY A 828 23.95 -0.82 48.46
C GLY A 828 25.25 -0.08 48.81
N ASP A 829 25.19 1.25 48.86
CA ASP A 829 26.31 2.13 49.23
C ASP A 829 26.16 2.59 50.68
N PHE A 830 27.14 2.32 51.54
CA PHE A 830 27.13 2.67 52.96
C PHE A 830 28.24 3.66 53.26
N SER A 831 27.90 4.85 53.74
CA SER A 831 28.86 5.93 54.00
C SER A 831 28.71 6.51 55.41
N ILE A 832 29.81 6.96 56.02
CA ILE A 832 29.81 7.74 57.28
C ILE A 832 30.59 9.04 57.08
N TYR A 833 30.08 10.13 57.65
CA TYR A 833 30.61 11.48 57.55
C TYR A 833 30.86 12.06 58.95
N ASN A 834 31.91 12.89 59.07
CA ASN A 834 32.15 13.66 60.28
C ASN A 834 31.32 14.97 60.30
N ARG A 835 31.39 15.73 61.40
CA ARG A 835 30.64 16.99 61.59
C ARG A 835 30.90 18.08 60.53
N ASN A 836 32.02 18.00 59.80
CA ASN A 836 32.40 18.96 58.76
C ASN A 836 31.95 18.48 57.36
N GLY A 837 31.21 17.37 57.26
CA GLY A 837 30.74 16.81 55.99
C GLY A 837 31.77 15.95 55.24
N ASN A 838 32.94 15.67 55.84
CA ASN A 838 33.94 14.81 55.20
C ASN A 838 33.60 13.33 55.42
N ARG A 839 33.60 12.53 54.34
CA ARG A 839 33.37 11.08 54.41
C ARG A 839 34.56 10.38 55.07
N VAL A 840 34.29 9.68 56.16
CA VAL A 840 35.28 8.94 56.96
C VAL A 840 35.14 7.42 56.83
N PHE A 841 34.14 6.93 56.10
CA PHE A 841 33.97 5.52 55.75
C PHE A 841 33.08 5.35 54.51
N TYR A 842 33.37 4.31 53.72
CA TYR A 842 32.56 3.88 52.59
C TYR A 842 32.66 2.36 52.40
N SER A 843 31.54 1.69 52.12
CA SER A 843 31.50 0.28 51.76
C SER A 843 30.35 0.00 50.79
N LYS A 844 30.64 -0.71 49.68
CA LYS A 844 29.61 -1.24 48.77
C LYS A 844 29.21 -2.65 49.21
N GLY A 845 27.91 -2.92 49.27
CA GLY A 845 27.33 -4.18 49.78
C GLY A 845 27.65 -4.44 51.26
N TYR A 846 28.13 -3.43 51.98
CA TYR A 846 28.61 -3.52 53.36
C TYR A 846 29.67 -4.60 53.62
N ALA A 847 30.59 -4.84 52.67
CA ALA A 847 31.58 -5.92 52.74
C ALA A 847 32.55 -5.84 53.93
N LYS A 848 32.72 -4.67 54.55
CA LYS A 848 33.59 -4.47 55.73
C LYS A 848 32.94 -3.51 56.72
N PRO A 849 32.63 -3.92 57.96
CA PRO A 849 32.09 -3.05 59.00
C PRO A 849 33.02 -1.89 59.37
N PHE A 850 32.44 -0.73 59.74
CA PHE A 850 33.21 0.43 60.20
C PHE A 850 33.66 0.26 61.66
N ASN A 851 34.95 0.47 61.95
CA ASN A 851 35.53 0.24 63.28
C ASN A 851 35.99 1.53 64.01
N GLY A 852 35.54 2.70 63.57
CA GLY A 852 35.94 3.97 64.19
C GLY A 852 37.36 4.44 63.87
N VAL A 853 38.03 3.87 62.86
CA VAL A 853 39.37 4.27 62.41
C VAL A 853 39.29 4.84 60.98
N TYR A 854 39.94 5.98 60.75
CA TYR A 854 40.05 6.60 59.42
C TYR A 854 41.49 7.02 59.14
N ASN A 855 42.04 6.62 57.99
CA ASN A 855 43.43 6.85 57.58
C ASN A 855 44.47 6.48 58.66
N GLY A 856 44.28 5.33 59.31
CA GLY A 856 45.17 4.82 60.35
C GLY A 856 45.08 5.57 61.69
N ARG A 857 44.18 6.55 61.84
CA ARG A 857 43.96 7.30 63.07
C ARG A 857 42.62 6.95 63.69
N ILE A 858 42.64 6.82 65.01
CA ILE A 858 41.45 6.63 65.84
C ILE A 858 40.63 7.92 65.76
N LEU A 859 39.37 7.81 65.34
CA LEU A 859 38.46 8.96 65.25
C LEU A 859 38.01 9.41 66.65
N PRO A 860 37.90 10.72 66.93
CA PRO A 860 37.46 11.21 68.24
C PRO A 860 36.07 10.70 68.66
N THR A 861 35.86 10.57 69.97
CA THR A 861 34.52 10.34 70.54
C THR A 861 33.58 11.47 70.14
N GLY A 862 32.37 11.11 69.68
CA GLY A 862 31.40 12.09 69.21
C GLY A 862 30.41 11.54 68.19
N VAL A 863 29.56 12.43 67.68
CA VAL A 863 28.50 12.10 66.72
C VAL A 863 29.01 12.24 65.29
N TYR A 864 28.77 11.19 64.51
CA TYR A 864 28.98 11.08 63.07
C TYR A 864 27.63 10.85 62.38
N TYR A 865 27.59 10.99 61.05
CA TYR A 865 26.35 10.85 60.27
C TYR A 865 26.52 9.76 59.22
N TYR A 866 25.58 8.81 59.15
CA TYR A 866 25.58 7.81 58.10
C TYR A 866 24.60 8.16 56.98
N VAL A 867 24.94 7.72 55.77
CA VAL A 867 24.08 7.77 54.58
C VAL A 867 24.19 6.41 53.90
N ILE A 868 23.06 5.73 53.74
CA ILE A 868 22.95 4.40 53.13
C ILE A 868 21.97 4.49 51.96
N ASP A 869 22.46 4.24 50.76
CA ASP A 869 21.65 4.13 49.56
C ASP A 869 21.61 2.67 49.12
N LEU A 870 20.48 2.00 49.35
CA LEU A 870 20.33 0.56 49.06
C LEU A 870 20.20 0.25 47.57
N LYS A 871 20.13 1.28 46.70
CA LYS A 871 19.82 1.15 45.27
C LYS A 871 18.50 0.43 45.00
N THR A 872 17.58 0.56 45.94
CA THR A 872 16.19 0.09 45.85
C THR A 872 15.25 1.28 45.97
N ASN A 873 13.95 1.06 45.84
CA ASN A 873 12.90 2.05 46.08
C ASN A 873 12.77 2.45 47.57
N CYS A 874 13.65 1.97 48.46
CA CYS A 874 13.66 2.31 49.88
C CYS A 874 14.15 3.72 50.22
N GLY A 875 14.59 4.49 49.22
CA GLY A 875 15.19 5.80 49.41
C GLY A 875 16.51 5.75 50.19
N ILE A 876 17.07 6.94 50.44
CA ILE A 876 18.31 7.09 51.19
C ILE A 876 18.01 7.03 52.69
N GLN A 877 18.60 6.06 53.40
CA GLN A 877 18.54 5.97 54.85
C GLN A 877 19.66 6.82 55.45
N SER A 878 19.34 7.66 56.43
CA SER A 878 20.33 8.51 57.08
C SER A 878 20.04 8.68 58.56
N GLY A 879 21.08 8.93 59.34
CA GLY A 879 20.97 9.10 60.78
C GLY A 879 22.32 9.36 61.43
N SER A 880 22.34 9.38 62.76
CA SER A 880 23.54 9.59 63.54
C SER A 880 24.16 8.28 64.02
N LEU A 881 25.48 8.22 64.03
CA LEU A 881 26.29 7.18 64.66
C LEU A 881 27.17 7.81 65.73
N THR A 882 27.00 7.42 66.99
CA THR A 882 27.81 7.92 68.11
C THR A 882 28.97 6.97 68.36
N ILE A 883 30.20 7.48 68.31
CA ILE A 883 31.37 6.74 68.77
C ILE A 883 31.57 7.06 70.25
N LEU A 884 31.50 6.03 71.10
CA LEU A 884 31.75 6.05 72.53
C LEU A 884 33.04 5.27 72.83
N ARG A 885 33.77 5.60 73.89
CA ARG A 885 34.94 4.84 74.35
C ARG A 885 35.02 4.82 75.86
#